data_AF-A0A2T5BFJ1-F1
#
_entry.id   AF-A0A2T5BFJ1-F1
#
_cell.length_a   1.000
_cell.length_b   1.000
_cell.length_c   1.000
_cell.angle_alpha   90.00
_cell.angle_beta   90.00
_cell.angle_gamma   90.00
#
_symmetry.space_group_name_H-M   'P 1'
#
loop_
_entity.id
_entity.type
_entity.pdbx_description
1 polymer ?
#
loop_
_entity_poly.entity_id
_entity_poly.type
_entity_poly.pdbx_seq_one_letter_code
_entity_poly.pdbx_strand_id
1 'polypeptide(L)'
;MTVNAQSGLFLLKLLAWLGSAAALLLLFYMQFAPALVHLTPVDGSRDVHPGRAFKVRIGNAAAVRHINVSLRNDAGDILPVTFDIDQTAKLITIEPVSMLEPSRAYTLCLSHLSETAWLRRMLGDGPTSVSCASFTTRAAPAPRPPKAGAVVLVVAGQHSALASYYDEILKAEGLNLFDSVPEEHFDPESIGRYGTIILAGAVLPPAQVQRLQDWTTNGGSLVAIQPSDDLLAMLCLSRTGKSVSKAYLRANAQVEAVRSFTHPLQIHGRIDLVGPRADCGTGTSGGGSSPLGGDTVAVAGLYETPFKPFPAPAIATRSWGRGTITGYFFDLAASVAHTRQGNPDWADQDRDGLAPRRPNDLFYPDYLDLDLIGVPQADEQQRLFANIILSKSHIPLPRLWYLPGNRRVVLIMVSDDHATSNGTASFFAKLSRRSDPNCRLERWECLRATSLMTPATHVAPDLVRTYHDQGFEFGVHVDTNCKNQDPAKLANTIRRQMDEFRDKYPFLEPQRTQRLHCIVWNGWTEAARVQQDEGIRFDMNYYSWPPGWLHGRPGFMTGSGLPMPFVTEDGSVLGIYQAATQLVNENKVPQREGVRTMIEAATGPDQFVSALVTHYDFSDDYGDILIDEAERHGVALISAAQMLTWLDGRNASGFTEINWHEGVLSFTQNVAPGAEEAHISLPLHSAAGRLVSLNCAGQALRFDEVDIKGLPVASFPARAGRCEATYGNAAQLGWIPN
;
A
#
# COMPACT_ATOMS: atom_id res chain seq x y z
N MET A 1 -24.91 -15.51 -83.63
CA MET A 1 -24.14 -15.95 -82.43
C MET A 1 -24.59 -15.10 -81.25
N THR A 2 -25.74 -15.43 -80.68
CA THR A 2 -26.30 -14.73 -79.52
C THR A 2 -25.86 -15.47 -78.27
N VAL A 3 -24.73 -15.01 -77.70
CA VAL A 3 -24.26 -15.49 -76.39
C VAL A 3 -25.30 -15.08 -75.35
N ASN A 4 -25.74 -16.08 -74.61
CA ASN A 4 -26.87 -16.06 -73.70
C ASN A 4 -26.64 -15.06 -72.56
N ALA A 5 -27.25 -13.87 -72.65
CA ALA A 5 -27.18 -12.81 -71.63
C ALA A 5 -27.68 -13.29 -70.25
N GLN A 6 -28.49 -14.36 -70.20
CA GLN A 6 -28.94 -14.97 -68.95
C GLN A 6 -27.80 -15.69 -68.21
N SER A 7 -26.84 -16.29 -68.91
CA SER A 7 -25.70 -16.98 -68.28
C SER A 7 -24.77 -15.98 -67.59
N GLY A 8 -24.51 -14.82 -68.22
CA GLY A 8 -23.69 -13.75 -67.66
C GLY A 8 -24.33 -13.08 -66.44
N LEU A 9 -25.66 -12.85 -66.48
CA LEU A 9 -26.39 -12.26 -65.37
C LEU A 9 -26.50 -13.21 -64.17
N PHE A 10 -26.61 -14.52 -64.42
CA PHE A 10 -26.60 -15.53 -63.37
C PHE A 10 -25.21 -15.64 -62.72
N LEU A 11 -24.13 -15.59 -63.52
CA LEU A 11 -22.76 -15.58 -63.01
C LEU A 11 -22.46 -14.31 -62.19
N LEU A 12 -22.90 -13.13 -62.64
CA LEU A 12 -22.77 -11.86 -61.91
C LEU A 12 -23.58 -11.85 -60.62
N LYS A 13 -24.80 -12.40 -60.62
CA LYS A 13 -25.62 -12.54 -59.39
C LYS A 13 -24.99 -13.54 -58.42
N LEU A 14 -24.45 -14.65 -58.91
CA LEU A 14 -23.74 -15.64 -58.09
C LEU A 14 -22.45 -15.04 -57.48
N LEU A 15 -21.68 -14.29 -58.27
CA LEU A 15 -20.48 -13.57 -57.81
C LEU A 15 -20.82 -12.46 -56.79
N ALA A 16 -21.92 -11.72 -56.99
CA ALA A 16 -22.40 -10.72 -56.04
C ALA A 16 -22.92 -11.35 -54.74
N TRP A 17 -23.58 -12.51 -54.82
CA TRP A 17 -24.06 -13.25 -53.65
C TRP A 17 -22.91 -13.89 -52.87
N LEU A 18 -21.93 -14.48 -53.57
CA LEU A 18 -20.70 -14.99 -52.98
C LEU A 18 -19.86 -13.87 -52.36
N GLY A 19 -19.76 -12.70 -53.01
CA GLY A 19 -19.10 -11.52 -52.47
C GLY A 19 -19.81 -10.95 -51.24
N SER A 20 -21.14 -10.96 -51.23
CA SER A 20 -21.95 -10.50 -50.08
C SER A 20 -21.90 -11.48 -48.91
N ALA A 21 -21.92 -12.79 -49.16
CA ALA A 21 -21.76 -13.83 -48.15
C ALA A 21 -20.33 -13.83 -47.57
N ALA A 22 -19.31 -13.62 -48.41
CA ALA A 22 -17.93 -13.45 -47.98
C ALA A 22 -17.74 -12.17 -47.14
N ALA A 23 -18.37 -11.06 -47.52
CA ALA A 23 -18.35 -9.81 -46.76
C ALA A 23 -19.10 -9.92 -45.42
N LEU A 24 -20.25 -10.61 -45.38
CA LEU A 24 -20.97 -10.91 -44.14
C LEU A 24 -20.20 -11.85 -43.23
N LEU A 25 -19.53 -12.87 -43.79
CA LEU A 25 -18.58 -13.67 -43.02
C LEU A 25 -17.45 -12.77 -42.49
N LEU A 26 -16.83 -11.93 -43.31
CA LEU A 26 -15.73 -11.04 -42.88
C LEU A 26 -16.16 -10.10 -41.73
N LEU A 27 -17.35 -9.50 -41.83
CA LEU A 27 -17.95 -8.63 -40.81
C LEU A 27 -18.31 -9.39 -39.53
N PHE A 28 -18.86 -10.60 -39.64
CA PHE A 28 -19.11 -11.48 -38.51
C PHE A 28 -17.79 -11.90 -37.85
N TYR A 29 -16.74 -12.20 -38.61
CA TYR A 29 -15.41 -12.59 -38.11
C TYR A 29 -14.63 -11.44 -37.46
N MET A 30 -14.76 -10.20 -37.93
CA MET A 30 -14.15 -9.03 -37.28
C MET A 30 -14.68 -8.79 -35.87
N GLN A 31 -15.90 -9.23 -35.55
CA GLN A 31 -16.45 -9.19 -34.18
C GLN A 31 -15.91 -10.30 -33.26
N PHE A 32 -15.19 -11.31 -33.78
CA PHE A 32 -14.69 -12.47 -33.00
C PHE A 32 -13.16 -12.63 -33.01
N ALA A 33 -12.39 -11.70 -33.59
CA ALA A 33 -10.94 -11.74 -33.49
C ALA A 33 -10.49 -11.45 -32.03
N PRO A 34 -9.54 -12.20 -31.46
CA PRO A 34 -9.01 -11.88 -30.13
C PRO A 34 -8.24 -10.56 -30.22
N ALA A 35 -8.85 -9.48 -29.75
CA ALA A 35 -8.14 -8.23 -29.53
C ALA A 35 -7.33 -8.36 -28.24
N LEU A 36 -6.01 -8.24 -28.33
CA LEU A 36 -5.18 -7.98 -27.16
C LEU A 36 -5.58 -6.61 -26.62
N VAL A 37 -5.97 -6.56 -25.36
CA VAL A 37 -6.51 -5.34 -24.73
C VAL A 37 -5.40 -4.57 -24.04
N HIS A 38 -4.50 -5.30 -23.36
CA HIS A 38 -3.42 -4.69 -22.58
C HIS A 38 -2.28 -5.68 -22.36
N LEU A 39 -1.04 -5.22 -22.52
CA LEU A 39 0.19 -5.96 -22.20
C LEU A 39 0.89 -5.21 -21.06
N THR A 40 1.23 -5.92 -19.99
CA THR A 40 1.95 -5.40 -18.83
C THR A 40 3.28 -6.14 -18.69
N PRO A 41 4.43 -5.44 -18.64
CA PRO A 41 4.59 -3.99 -18.70
C PRO A 41 4.15 -3.39 -20.03
N VAL A 42 3.69 -2.14 -20.01
CA VAL A 42 3.39 -1.38 -21.23
C VAL A 42 4.69 -1.06 -21.97
N ASP A 43 4.61 -0.86 -23.29
CA ASP A 43 5.79 -0.54 -24.10
C ASP A 43 6.51 0.71 -23.57
N GLY A 44 7.83 0.63 -23.44
CA GLY A 44 8.68 1.67 -22.87
C GLY A 44 8.76 1.69 -21.34
N SER A 45 8.16 0.72 -20.63
CA SER A 45 8.25 0.66 -19.16
C SER A 45 9.69 0.58 -18.69
N ARG A 46 9.97 1.27 -17.58
CA ARG A 46 11.27 1.26 -16.91
C ARG A 46 11.14 0.65 -15.52
N ASP A 47 12.29 0.31 -14.94
CA ASP A 47 12.40 -0.22 -13.57
C ASP A 47 11.57 -1.47 -13.28
N VAL A 48 11.38 -2.33 -14.29
CA VAL A 48 10.63 -3.58 -14.14
C VAL A 48 11.41 -4.56 -13.25
N HIS A 49 10.79 -5.12 -12.22
CA HIS A 49 11.45 -6.14 -11.37
C HIS A 49 11.90 -7.34 -12.22
N PRO A 50 13.14 -7.84 -12.07
CA PRO A 50 13.65 -8.88 -12.96
C PRO A 50 12.97 -10.25 -12.79
N GLY A 51 12.33 -10.50 -11.64
CA GLY A 51 11.48 -11.67 -11.39
C GLY A 51 9.98 -11.46 -11.65
N ARG A 52 9.57 -10.36 -12.29
CA ARG A 52 8.15 -10.03 -12.49
C ARG A 52 7.47 -11.01 -13.46
N ALA A 53 6.27 -11.46 -13.11
CA ALA A 53 5.34 -12.07 -14.05
C ALA A 53 4.69 -11.01 -14.95
N PHE A 54 4.67 -11.25 -16.25
CA PHE A 54 4.00 -10.39 -17.23
C PHE A 54 2.54 -10.78 -17.38
N LYS A 55 1.69 -9.80 -17.67
CA LYS A 55 0.24 -10.01 -17.75
C LYS A 55 -0.28 -9.53 -19.10
N VAL A 56 -1.15 -10.32 -19.71
CA VAL A 56 -1.81 -9.96 -20.96
C VAL A 56 -3.30 -10.14 -20.80
N ARG A 57 -4.03 -9.05 -20.99
CA ARG A 57 -5.50 -9.06 -20.96
C ARG A 57 -6.05 -9.24 -22.38
N ILE A 58 -6.98 -10.17 -22.52
CA ILE A 58 -7.58 -10.53 -23.82
C ILE A 58 -9.05 -10.13 -23.88
N GLY A 59 -9.50 -9.57 -24.99
CA GLY A 59 -10.88 -9.09 -25.15
C GLY A 59 -11.90 -10.23 -25.25
N ASN A 60 -11.51 -11.30 -25.93
CA ASN A 60 -12.32 -12.49 -26.15
C ASN A 60 -11.51 -13.77 -25.88
N ALA A 61 -11.75 -14.41 -24.73
CA ALA A 61 -11.01 -15.60 -24.29
C ALA A 61 -11.30 -16.85 -25.13
N ALA A 62 -12.46 -16.94 -25.79
CA ALA A 62 -12.85 -18.11 -26.57
C ALA A 62 -11.98 -18.36 -27.82
N ALA A 63 -11.20 -17.37 -28.25
CA ALA A 63 -10.41 -17.41 -29.49
C ALA A 63 -8.90 -17.67 -29.27
N VAL A 64 -8.42 -17.78 -28.03
CA VAL A 64 -6.99 -17.91 -27.71
C VAL A 64 -6.70 -19.33 -27.20
N ARG A 65 -6.39 -20.26 -28.12
CA ARG A 65 -5.97 -21.64 -27.78
C ARG A 65 -4.49 -21.91 -28.04
N HIS A 66 -3.88 -21.15 -28.95
CA HIS A 66 -2.46 -21.26 -29.31
C HIS A 66 -1.80 -19.89 -29.32
N ILE A 67 -1.03 -19.60 -28.28
CA ILE A 67 -0.17 -18.42 -28.19
C ILE A 67 1.28 -18.83 -28.32
N ASN A 68 2.06 -18.02 -29.02
CA ASN A 68 3.51 -18.05 -28.98
C ASN A 68 3.98 -16.81 -28.25
N VAL A 69 4.65 -17.04 -27.13
CA VAL A 69 5.29 -16.00 -26.32
C VAL A 69 6.79 -16.03 -26.63
N SER A 70 7.38 -14.87 -26.88
CA SER A 70 8.81 -14.69 -27.03
C SER A 70 9.28 -13.58 -26.12
N LEU A 71 10.11 -13.91 -25.14
CA LEU A 71 10.83 -12.94 -24.33
C LEU A 71 12.28 -12.90 -24.82
N ARG A 72 12.78 -11.72 -25.18
CA ARG A 72 14.14 -11.53 -25.70
C ARG A 72 14.93 -10.51 -24.90
N ASN A 73 16.22 -10.74 -24.69
CA ASN A 73 17.14 -9.73 -24.16
C ASN A 73 17.62 -8.76 -25.26
N ASP A 74 18.42 -7.78 -24.86
CA ASP A 74 19.09 -6.80 -25.72
C ASP A 74 20.07 -7.42 -26.74
N ALA A 75 20.64 -8.59 -26.44
CA ALA A 75 21.45 -9.38 -27.36
C ALA A 75 20.64 -10.18 -28.40
N GLY A 76 19.31 -10.26 -28.25
CA GLY A 76 18.39 -10.99 -29.12
C GLY A 76 18.14 -12.45 -28.75
N ASP A 77 18.75 -12.94 -27.66
CA ASP A 77 18.57 -14.28 -27.12
C ASP A 77 17.15 -14.47 -26.60
N ILE A 78 16.55 -15.64 -26.84
CA ILE A 78 15.22 -16.00 -26.36
C ILE A 78 15.34 -16.64 -24.98
N LEU A 79 14.66 -16.05 -23.99
CA LEU A 79 14.60 -16.60 -22.63
C LEU A 79 13.40 -17.53 -22.46
N PRO A 80 13.55 -18.63 -21.71
CA PRO A 80 12.45 -19.53 -21.41
C PRO A 80 11.42 -18.85 -20.50
N VAL A 81 10.14 -19.04 -20.84
CA VAL A 81 9.00 -18.57 -20.04
C VAL A 81 7.98 -19.70 -19.88
N THR A 82 7.28 -19.71 -18.76
CA THR A 82 6.01 -20.43 -18.57
C THR A 82 4.86 -19.45 -18.75
N PHE A 83 3.67 -19.97 -19.03
CA PHE A 83 2.47 -19.14 -19.00
C PHE A 83 1.24 -19.94 -18.61
N ASP A 84 0.27 -19.25 -18.03
CA ASP A 84 -1.04 -19.76 -17.68
C ASP A 84 -2.14 -18.88 -18.29
N ILE A 85 -3.26 -19.47 -18.67
CA ILE A 85 -4.39 -18.76 -19.30
C ILE A 85 -5.63 -18.94 -18.44
N ASP A 86 -6.02 -17.88 -17.73
CA ASP A 86 -7.31 -17.80 -17.06
C ASP A 86 -8.36 -17.26 -18.03
N GLN A 87 -9.14 -18.18 -18.61
CA GLN A 87 -10.21 -17.83 -19.54
C GLN A 87 -11.36 -17.06 -18.87
N THR A 88 -11.56 -17.23 -17.56
CA THR A 88 -12.62 -16.57 -16.80
C THR A 88 -12.23 -15.13 -16.50
N ALA A 89 -11.01 -14.91 -16.03
CA ALA A 89 -10.44 -13.59 -15.80
C ALA A 89 -10.03 -12.87 -17.10
N LYS A 90 -10.01 -13.60 -18.23
CA LYS A 90 -9.48 -13.15 -19.52
C LYS A 90 -8.04 -12.63 -19.40
N LEU A 91 -7.22 -13.36 -18.66
CA LEU A 91 -5.86 -12.99 -18.29
C LEU A 91 -4.89 -14.10 -18.69
N ILE A 92 -3.78 -13.72 -19.30
CA ILE A 92 -2.63 -14.59 -19.52
C ILE A 92 -1.52 -14.10 -18.60
N THR A 93 -1.01 -14.98 -17.75
CA THR A 93 0.16 -14.71 -16.90
C THR A 93 1.36 -15.40 -17.53
N ILE A 94 2.45 -14.68 -17.71
CA ILE A 94 3.70 -15.19 -18.32
C ILE A 94 4.82 -14.99 -17.30
N GLU A 95 5.53 -16.05 -16.97
CA GLU A 95 6.58 -16.03 -15.96
C GLU A 95 7.92 -16.41 -16.61
N PRO A 96 8.98 -15.59 -16.45
CA PRO A 96 10.34 -16.04 -16.74
C PRO A 96 10.68 -17.30 -15.94
N VAL A 97 11.24 -18.33 -16.58
CA VAL A 97 11.67 -19.55 -15.88
C VAL A 97 12.86 -19.26 -14.95
N SER A 98 13.64 -18.24 -15.27
CA SER A 98 14.71 -17.71 -14.44
C SER A 98 14.59 -16.20 -14.34
N MET A 99 15.11 -15.65 -13.24
CA MET A 99 15.19 -14.20 -13.05
C MET A 99 15.91 -13.54 -14.24
N LEU A 100 15.35 -12.43 -14.70
CA LEU A 100 15.99 -11.61 -15.72
C LEU A 100 17.22 -10.90 -15.14
N GLU A 101 18.15 -10.52 -16.00
CA GLU A 101 19.28 -9.70 -15.59
C GLU A 101 18.80 -8.29 -15.24
N PRO A 102 19.33 -7.68 -14.16
CA PRO A 102 19.05 -6.31 -13.80
C PRO A 102 19.67 -5.31 -14.79
N SER A 103 19.08 -4.12 -14.91
CA SER A 103 19.54 -3.03 -15.81
C SER A 103 19.69 -3.44 -17.28
N ARG A 104 18.85 -4.37 -17.75
CA ARG A 104 18.84 -4.84 -19.14
C ARG A 104 17.53 -4.50 -19.84
N ALA A 105 17.61 -4.29 -21.15
CA ALA A 105 16.43 -4.14 -21.98
C ALA A 105 15.92 -5.51 -22.43
N TYR A 106 14.60 -5.66 -22.45
CA TYR A 106 13.91 -6.84 -22.93
C TYR A 106 12.77 -6.45 -23.85
N THR A 107 12.40 -7.38 -24.74
CA THR A 107 11.18 -7.28 -25.53
C THR A 107 10.35 -8.54 -25.33
N LEU A 108 9.14 -8.36 -24.82
CA LEU A 108 8.13 -9.40 -24.72
C LEU A 108 7.17 -9.27 -25.90
N CYS A 109 7.12 -10.28 -26.75
CA CYS A 109 6.20 -10.35 -27.87
C CYS A 109 5.23 -11.52 -27.71
N LEU A 110 3.96 -11.26 -27.94
CA LEU A 110 2.93 -12.27 -28.08
C LEU A 110 2.44 -12.30 -29.51
N SER A 111 2.39 -13.50 -30.07
CA SER A 111 1.71 -13.78 -31.33
C SER A 111 0.66 -14.86 -31.10
N HIS A 112 -0.53 -14.69 -31.66
CA HIS A 112 -1.56 -15.71 -31.61
C HIS A 112 -1.67 -16.40 -32.97
N LEU A 113 -1.83 -17.72 -32.95
CA LEU A 113 -2.21 -18.49 -34.13
C LEU A 113 -3.73 -18.63 -34.11
N SER A 114 -4.42 -17.94 -35.02
CA SER A 114 -5.82 -18.30 -35.29
C SER A 114 -5.85 -19.67 -35.98
N GLU A 115 -6.84 -20.53 -35.68
CA GLU A 115 -7.04 -21.82 -36.37
C GLU A 115 -7.26 -21.67 -37.90
N THR A 116 -7.36 -20.43 -38.39
CA THR A 116 -7.56 -20.06 -39.79
C THR A 116 -6.29 -19.53 -40.49
N ALA A 117 -5.10 -19.75 -39.93
CA ALA A 117 -3.83 -19.32 -40.52
C ALA A 117 -3.65 -19.76 -42.00
N TRP A 118 -4.27 -20.89 -42.39
CA TRP A 118 -4.27 -21.38 -43.77
C TRP A 118 -5.16 -20.57 -44.74
N LEU A 119 -6.31 -20.05 -44.27
CA LEU A 119 -7.23 -19.22 -45.06
C LEU A 119 -6.66 -17.81 -45.29
N ARG A 120 -5.97 -17.23 -44.30
CA ARG A 120 -5.29 -15.93 -44.44
C ARG A 120 -4.08 -16.01 -45.37
N ARG A 121 -3.32 -17.12 -45.35
CA ARG A 121 -2.28 -17.42 -46.36
C ARG A 121 -2.82 -17.51 -47.79
N MET A 122 -4.08 -17.91 -47.95
CA MET A 122 -4.73 -18.02 -49.26
C MET A 122 -5.21 -16.65 -49.81
N LEU A 123 -5.37 -15.64 -48.95
CA LEU A 123 -5.94 -14.32 -49.31
C LEU A 123 -4.90 -13.19 -49.39
N GLY A 124 -3.62 -13.45 -49.15
CA GLY A 124 -2.52 -12.51 -49.43
C GLY A 124 -2.28 -11.38 -48.40
N ASP A 125 -3.08 -11.30 -47.34
CA ASP A 125 -2.95 -10.27 -46.30
C ASP A 125 -2.18 -10.76 -45.05
N GLY A 126 -0.94 -10.26 -44.89
CA GLY A 126 -0.34 -9.81 -43.62
C GLY A 126 -0.04 -10.79 -42.47
N PRO A 127 0.90 -10.45 -41.56
CA PRO A 127 1.48 -11.37 -40.57
C PRO A 127 0.52 -11.71 -39.41
N THR A 128 0.83 -12.79 -38.66
CA THR A 128 0.37 -12.99 -37.28
C THR A 128 0.41 -11.65 -36.54
N SER A 129 -0.69 -11.17 -35.95
CA SER A 129 -0.62 -9.92 -35.19
C SER A 129 0.28 -10.15 -33.98
N VAL A 130 1.46 -9.55 -34.01
CA VAL A 130 2.43 -9.58 -32.93
C VAL A 130 2.21 -8.31 -32.11
N SER A 131 1.93 -8.46 -30.82
CA SER A 131 1.96 -7.35 -29.88
C SER A 131 3.24 -7.47 -29.08
N CYS A 132 4.06 -6.42 -29.08
CA CYS A 132 5.30 -6.39 -28.32
C CYS A 132 5.26 -5.23 -27.33
N ALA A 133 5.90 -5.44 -26.18
CA ALA A 133 6.29 -4.37 -25.26
C ALA A 133 7.77 -4.51 -24.98
N SER A 134 8.49 -3.41 -25.15
CA SER A 134 9.87 -3.26 -24.70
C SER A 134 9.88 -2.69 -23.29
N PHE A 135 10.77 -3.18 -22.45
CA PHE A 135 10.95 -2.67 -21.10
C PHE A 135 12.39 -2.81 -20.64
N THR A 136 12.78 -2.03 -19.63
CA THR A 136 14.07 -2.19 -18.97
C THR A 136 13.87 -2.69 -17.55
N THR A 137 14.62 -3.72 -17.16
CA THR A 137 14.64 -4.19 -15.78
C THR A 137 15.34 -3.18 -14.88
N ARG A 138 14.88 -3.07 -13.64
CA ARG A 138 15.53 -2.22 -12.63
C ARG A 138 16.96 -2.66 -12.35
N ALA A 139 17.76 -1.74 -11.86
CA ALA A 139 19.07 -2.07 -11.32
C ALA A 139 18.95 -3.04 -10.13
N ALA A 140 19.97 -3.90 -9.98
CA ALA A 140 20.12 -4.67 -8.75
C ALA A 140 20.21 -3.67 -7.59
N PRO A 141 19.49 -3.87 -6.48
CA PRO A 141 19.67 -3.05 -5.31
C PRO A 141 21.15 -3.08 -4.92
N ALA A 142 21.79 -1.91 -4.88
CA ALA A 142 23.14 -1.83 -4.35
C ALA A 142 23.11 -2.36 -2.90
N PRO A 143 24.07 -3.21 -2.50
CA PRO A 143 24.20 -3.61 -1.10
C PRO A 143 24.25 -2.34 -0.24
N ARG A 144 23.24 -2.17 0.61
CA ARG A 144 23.26 -1.07 1.58
C ARG A 144 24.20 -1.47 2.71
N PRO A 145 25.11 -0.59 3.16
CA PRO A 145 25.85 -0.88 4.37
C PRO A 145 24.85 -1.09 5.51
N PRO A 146 25.11 -2.07 6.39
CA PRO A 146 24.31 -2.24 7.58
C PRO A 146 24.11 -0.94 8.33
N LYS A 147 22.86 -0.64 8.70
CA LYS A 147 22.55 0.47 9.58
C LYS A 147 23.12 0.15 10.96
N ALA A 148 23.95 1.05 11.47
CA ALA A 148 24.50 0.92 12.81
C ALA A 148 23.37 0.83 13.85
N GLY A 149 23.32 -0.28 14.58
CA GLY A 149 22.28 -0.54 15.57
C GLY A 149 20.96 -1.08 15.00
N ALA A 150 20.91 -1.58 13.76
CA ALA A 150 19.75 -2.37 13.33
C ALA A 150 19.57 -3.62 14.21
N VAL A 151 18.36 -3.84 14.71
CA VAL A 151 17.99 -5.01 15.54
C VAL A 151 16.90 -5.86 14.91
N VAL A 152 16.30 -5.37 13.83
CA VAL A 152 15.42 -6.14 12.95
C VAL A 152 16.11 -6.32 11.60
N LEU A 153 16.10 -7.52 11.03
CA LEU A 153 16.54 -7.77 9.66
C LEU A 153 15.35 -8.22 8.82
N VAL A 154 15.13 -7.55 7.69
CA VAL A 154 14.25 -8.04 6.63
C VAL A 154 15.10 -8.73 5.57
N VAL A 155 14.81 -9.99 5.30
CA VAL A 155 15.37 -10.75 4.17
C VAL A 155 14.30 -10.80 3.09
N ALA A 156 14.45 -9.96 2.07
CA ALA A 156 13.52 -9.84 0.97
C ALA A 156 13.76 -10.97 -0.04
N GLY A 157 12.79 -11.88 -0.15
CA GLY A 157 12.88 -13.05 -0.99
C GLY A 157 12.18 -12.91 -2.34
N GLN A 158 12.60 -13.72 -3.31
CA GLN A 158 12.08 -13.65 -4.67
C GLN A 158 10.65 -14.19 -4.82
N HIS A 159 10.11 -14.94 -3.86
CA HIS A 159 8.73 -15.42 -3.91
C HIS A 159 7.69 -14.35 -3.56
N SER A 160 8.13 -13.16 -3.12
CA SER A 160 7.28 -11.99 -2.96
C SER A 160 7.86 -10.82 -3.73
N ALA A 161 7.17 -10.44 -4.83
CA ALA A 161 7.52 -9.24 -5.58
C ALA A 161 7.43 -7.96 -4.72
N LEU A 162 6.64 -7.99 -3.64
CA LEU A 162 6.38 -6.87 -2.75
C LEU A 162 7.20 -6.94 -1.44
N ALA A 163 8.21 -7.83 -1.36
CA ALA A 163 9.02 -8.01 -0.15
C ALA A 163 9.74 -6.73 0.30
N SER A 164 10.13 -5.85 -0.61
CA SER A 164 10.73 -4.55 -0.26
C SER A 164 9.74 -3.60 0.42
N TYR A 165 8.43 -3.83 0.31
CA TYR A 165 7.42 -2.97 0.92
C TYR A 165 7.29 -3.19 2.44
N TYR A 166 7.88 -4.25 3.00
CA TYR A 166 8.03 -4.39 4.45
C TYR A 166 8.81 -3.22 5.07
N ASP A 167 9.76 -2.63 4.34
CA ASP A 167 10.48 -1.43 4.79
C ASP A 167 9.49 -0.27 5.06
N GLU A 168 8.52 -0.06 4.17
CA GLU A 168 7.52 1.00 4.31
C GLU A 168 6.48 0.68 5.38
N ILE A 169 6.11 -0.60 5.54
CA ILE A 169 5.25 -1.06 6.64
C ILE A 169 5.90 -0.77 8.00
N LEU A 170 7.18 -1.13 8.16
CA LEU A 170 7.91 -0.88 9.40
C LEU A 170 8.04 0.63 9.68
N LYS A 171 8.37 1.44 8.66
CA LYS A 171 8.45 2.91 8.79
C LYS A 171 7.10 3.53 9.15
N ALA A 172 6.00 3.10 8.52
CA ALA A 172 4.66 3.59 8.83
C ALA A 172 4.33 3.33 10.30
N GLU A 173 4.67 2.14 10.81
CA GLU A 173 4.52 1.73 12.20
C GLU A 173 5.55 2.35 13.18
N GLY A 174 6.47 3.18 12.66
CA GLY A 174 7.45 3.93 13.44
C GLY A 174 8.68 3.13 13.85
N LEU A 175 8.83 1.92 13.32
CA LEU A 175 9.98 1.04 13.54
C LEU A 175 11.03 1.35 12.46
N ASN A 176 12.17 1.92 12.85
CA ASN A 176 13.24 2.27 11.92
C ASN A 176 14.61 1.70 12.29
N LEU A 177 14.67 0.81 13.29
CA LEU A 177 15.87 0.07 13.68
C LEU A 177 15.99 -1.25 12.91
N PHE A 178 15.89 -1.17 11.59
CA PHE A 178 15.96 -2.34 10.73
C PHE A 178 16.97 -2.19 9.59
N ASP A 179 17.49 -3.33 9.16
CA ASP A 179 18.19 -3.53 7.89
C ASP A 179 17.29 -4.33 6.94
N SER A 180 17.53 -4.16 5.65
CA SER A 180 16.83 -4.90 4.60
C SER A 180 17.84 -5.36 3.56
N VAL A 181 17.86 -6.67 3.29
CA VAL A 181 18.77 -7.29 2.31
C VAL A 181 17.98 -8.21 1.39
N PRO A 182 18.31 -8.25 0.08
CA PRO A 182 17.87 -9.33 -0.79
C PRO A 182 18.37 -10.69 -0.28
N GLU A 183 17.61 -11.76 -0.50
CA GLU A 183 17.98 -13.11 -0.03
C GLU A 183 19.34 -13.59 -0.57
N GLU A 184 19.74 -13.18 -1.77
CA GLU A 184 21.05 -13.48 -2.35
C GLU A 184 22.23 -12.85 -1.59
N HIS A 185 21.96 -11.79 -0.80
CA HIS A 185 22.93 -11.11 0.03
C HIS A 185 22.74 -11.41 1.52
N PHE A 186 21.89 -12.38 1.87
CA PHE A 186 21.73 -12.81 3.25
C PHE A 186 23.02 -13.49 3.73
N ASP A 187 23.67 -12.88 4.71
CA ASP A 187 24.84 -13.42 5.39
C ASP A 187 24.42 -14.02 6.76
N PRO A 188 24.38 -15.35 6.88
CA PRO A 188 24.02 -16.00 8.13
C PRO A 188 25.03 -15.80 9.26
N GLU A 189 26.24 -15.29 9.02
CA GLU A 189 27.23 -15.02 10.08
C GLU A 189 26.90 -13.73 10.84
N SER A 190 26.23 -12.80 10.18
CA SER A 190 25.85 -11.51 10.74
C SER A 190 24.60 -11.55 11.64
N ILE A 191 23.89 -12.70 11.70
CA ILE A 191 22.55 -12.78 12.32
C ILE A 191 22.52 -12.51 13.82
N GLY A 192 23.64 -12.74 14.52
CA GLY A 192 23.74 -12.61 15.97
C GLY A 192 23.52 -11.20 16.50
N ARG A 193 23.59 -10.16 15.65
CA ARG A 193 23.33 -8.77 16.04
C ARG A 193 21.84 -8.41 16.06
N TYR A 194 20.99 -9.20 15.41
CA TYR A 194 19.56 -8.91 15.30
C TYR A 194 18.78 -9.65 16.39
N GLY A 195 17.78 -8.97 16.95
CA GLY A 195 16.78 -9.57 17.83
C GLY A 195 15.63 -10.22 17.07
N THR A 196 15.33 -9.73 15.88
CA THR A 196 14.26 -10.22 15.01
C THR A 196 14.74 -10.37 13.57
N ILE A 197 14.38 -11.48 12.92
CA ILE A 197 14.61 -11.69 11.49
C ILE A 197 13.27 -11.99 10.83
N ILE A 198 12.96 -11.26 9.76
CA ILE A 198 11.76 -11.41 8.93
C ILE A 198 12.20 -11.99 7.59
N LEU A 199 11.78 -13.22 7.30
CA LEU A 199 11.93 -13.85 5.99
C LEU A 199 10.70 -13.52 5.14
N ALA A 200 10.80 -12.47 4.32
CA ALA A 200 9.71 -11.98 3.49
C ALA A 200 9.68 -12.72 2.14
N GLY A 201 9.12 -13.93 2.11
CA GLY A 201 9.06 -14.77 0.91
C GLY A 201 10.43 -15.35 0.49
N ALA A 202 11.38 -15.43 1.43
CA ALA A 202 12.73 -15.93 1.18
C ALA A 202 12.80 -17.46 1.20
N VAL A 203 13.54 -18.04 0.27
CA VAL A 203 13.85 -19.48 0.23
C VAL A 203 15.34 -19.66 0.38
N LEU A 204 15.73 -20.11 1.56
CA LEU A 204 17.12 -20.24 1.95
C LEU A 204 17.61 -21.69 1.78
N PRO A 205 18.89 -21.90 1.42
CA PRO A 205 19.50 -23.22 1.44
C PRO A 205 19.43 -23.89 2.82
N PRO A 206 19.38 -25.24 2.90
CA PRO A 206 19.24 -25.97 4.16
C PRO A 206 20.25 -25.58 5.25
N ALA A 207 21.51 -25.30 4.88
CA ALA A 207 22.54 -24.86 5.83
C ALA A 207 22.21 -23.51 6.48
N GLN A 208 21.59 -22.59 5.74
CA GLN A 208 21.18 -21.29 6.28
C GLN A 208 19.93 -21.43 7.17
N VAL A 209 18.99 -22.29 6.79
CA VAL A 209 17.83 -22.63 7.64
C VAL A 209 18.29 -23.22 8.98
N GLN A 210 19.27 -24.14 8.97
CA GLN A 210 19.84 -24.68 10.21
C GLN A 210 20.46 -23.58 11.08
N ARG A 211 21.21 -22.63 10.50
CA ARG A 211 21.77 -21.50 11.27
C ARG A 211 20.68 -20.61 11.88
N LEU A 212 19.58 -20.38 11.18
CA LEU A 212 18.42 -19.66 11.73
C LEU A 212 17.74 -20.45 12.85
N GLN A 213 17.63 -21.78 12.74
CA GLN A 213 17.13 -22.64 13.80
C GLN A 213 17.99 -22.54 15.06
N ASP A 214 19.32 -22.60 14.91
CA ASP A 214 20.26 -22.49 16.02
C ASP A 214 20.20 -21.10 16.67
N TRP A 215 20.12 -20.03 15.87
CA TRP A 215 19.93 -18.67 16.36
C TRP A 215 18.60 -18.50 17.09
N THR A 216 17.50 -19.05 16.57
CA THR A 216 16.17 -19.02 17.20
C THR A 216 16.21 -19.78 18.53
N THR A 217 16.83 -20.96 18.58
CA THR A 217 17.04 -21.73 19.83
C THR A 217 17.71 -20.87 20.90
N ASN A 218 18.62 -19.98 20.49
CA ASN A 218 19.36 -19.09 21.37
C ASN A 218 18.62 -17.79 21.75
N GLY A 219 17.37 -17.58 21.35
CA GLY A 219 16.57 -16.41 21.76
C GLY A 219 16.16 -15.47 20.63
N GLY A 220 16.52 -15.79 19.38
CA GLY A 220 16.08 -15.04 18.21
C GLY A 220 14.57 -15.13 17.98
N SER A 221 13.96 -14.04 17.51
CA SER A 221 12.56 -14.03 17.05
C SER A 221 12.51 -14.13 15.52
N LEU A 222 12.14 -15.28 14.99
CA LEU A 222 11.99 -15.52 13.56
C LEU A 222 10.55 -15.28 13.12
N VAL A 223 10.34 -14.41 12.14
CA VAL A 223 9.06 -14.22 11.44
C VAL A 223 9.21 -14.72 10.01
N ALA A 224 8.42 -15.70 9.62
CA ALA A 224 8.48 -16.28 8.28
C ALA A 224 7.17 -16.02 7.52
N ILE A 225 7.28 -15.35 6.38
CA ILE A 225 6.17 -15.05 5.48
C ILE A 225 6.15 -16.13 4.40
N GLN A 226 5.02 -16.82 4.27
CA GLN A 226 4.84 -18.01 3.43
C GLN A 226 6.01 -19.00 3.59
N PRO A 227 6.21 -19.53 4.81
CA PRO A 227 7.38 -20.32 5.15
C PRO A 227 7.59 -21.54 4.25
N SER A 228 8.87 -21.89 4.05
CA SER A 228 9.29 -23.17 3.49
C SER A 228 8.87 -24.35 4.38
N ASP A 229 8.90 -25.56 3.84
CA ASP A 229 8.46 -26.76 4.59
C ASP A 229 9.31 -27.02 5.85
N ASP A 230 10.61 -26.70 5.83
CA ASP A 230 11.48 -26.80 7.01
C ASP A 230 11.09 -25.83 8.13
N LEU A 231 10.66 -24.62 7.77
CA LEU A 231 10.19 -23.62 8.73
C LEU A 231 8.75 -23.92 9.21
N LEU A 232 7.90 -24.49 8.35
CA LEU A 232 6.60 -25.02 8.75
C LEU A 232 6.74 -26.15 9.77
N ALA A 233 7.73 -27.02 9.59
CA ALA A 233 8.04 -28.08 10.54
C ALA A 233 8.40 -27.54 11.93
N MET A 234 9.10 -26.39 12.02
CA MET A 234 9.37 -25.74 13.31
C MET A 234 8.08 -25.31 14.02
N LEU A 235 7.06 -24.89 13.27
CA LEU A 235 5.72 -24.55 13.77
C LEU A 235 4.82 -25.79 13.99
N CYS A 236 5.33 -27.01 13.83
CA CYS A 236 4.51 -28.23 13.87
C CYS A 236 3.33 -28.22 12.87
N LEU A 237 3.56 -27.60 11.71
CA LEU A 237 2.60 -27.51 10.61
C LEU A 237 3.16 -28.16 9.34
N SER A 238 2.27 -28.49 8.42
CA SER A 238 2.61 -28.90 7.06
C SER A 238 1.64 -28.30 6.05
N ARG A 239 2.12 -28.14 4.82
CA ARG A 239 1.34 -27.63 3.71
C ARG A 239 0.32 -28.68 3.26
N THR A 240 -0.91 -28.26 3.00
CA THR A 240 -1.99 -29.15 2.51
C THR A 240 -1.97 -29.36 0.99
N GLY A 241 -1.13 -28.60 0.27
CA GLY A 241 -1.11 -28.52 -1.19
C GLY A 241 -2.21 -27.63 -1.79
N LYS A 242 -3.08 -27.04 -0.96
CA LYS A 242 -4.15 -26.14 -1.39
C LYS A 242 -3.82 -24.68 -1.05
N SER A 243 -4.38 -23.76 -1.83
CA SER A 243 -4.31 -22.32 -1.56
C SER A 243 -5.64 -21.66 -1.89
N VAL A 244 -5.89 -20.49 -1.31
CA VAL A 244 -7.02 -19.61 -1.62
C VAL A 244 -6.51 -18.19 -1.88
N SER A 245 -7.31 -17.34 -2.54
CA SER A 245 -6.91 -15.97 -2.92
C SER A 245 -7.75 -14.86 -2.28
N LYS A 246 -8.83 -15.24 -1.58
CA LYS A 246 -9.70 -14.36 -0.82
C LYS A 246 -10.08 -15.05 0.49
N ALA A 247 -9.83 -14.38 1.61
CA ALA A 247 -10.24 -14.82 2.93
C ALA A 247 -10.21 -13.62 3.88
N TYR A 248 -10.51 -13.88 5.15
CA TYR A 248 -10.37 -12.93 6.24
C TYR A 248 -9.45 -13.54 7.30
N LEU A 249 -8.72 -12.70 8.03
CA LEU A 249 -8.12 -13.07 9.30
C LEU A 249 -8.91 -12.45 10.46
N ARG A 250 -8.95 -13.16 11.59
CA ARG A 250 -9.39 -12.62 12.87
C ARG A 250 -8.36 -12.94 13.93
N ALA A 251 -7.96 -11.92 14.69
CA ALA A 251 -7.05 -12.10 15.80
C ALA A 251 -7.66 -12.98 16.89
N ASN A 252 -6.81 -13.78 17.52
CA ASN A 252 -7.21 -14.62 18.64
C ASN A 252 -7.29 -13.78 19.91
N ALA A 253 -8.51 -13.54 20.41
CA ALA A 253 -8.75 -12.78 21.64
C ALA A 253 -8.08 -13.38 22.90
N GLN A 254 -7.62 -14.64 22.86
CA GLN A 254 -6.87 -15.25 23.96
C GLN A 254 -5.37 -14.93 23.94
N VAL A 255 -4.86 -14.33 22.85
CA VAL A 255 -3.47 -13.92 22.72
C VAL A 255 -3.38 -12.44 23.07
N GLU A 256 -2.78 -12.12 24.23
CA GLU A 256 -2.76 -10.78 24.79
C GLU A 256 -2.28 -9.69 23.81
N ALA A 257 -1.19 -9.96 23.09
CA ALA A 257 -0.59 -9.01 22.13
C ALA A 257 -1.52 -8.61 20.97
N VAL A 258 -2.60 -9.36 20.73
CA VAL A 258 -3.51 -9.16 19.59
C VAL A 258 -4.99 -9.09 20.00
N ARG A 259 -5.31 -9.13 21.30
CA ARG A 259 -6.70 -9.19 21.77
C ARG A 259 -7.55 -7.97 21.43
N SER A 260 -6.91 -6.82 21.24
CA SER A 260 -7.59 -5.55 20.92
C SER A 260 -7.92 -5.42 19.42
N PHE A 261 -7.54 -6.38 18.59
CA PHE A 261 -7.92 -6.45 17.18
C PHE A 261 -9.23 -7.24 17.06
N THR A 262 -10.36 -6.53 17.19
CA THR A 262 -11.69 -7.14 17.32
C THR A 262 -12.38 -7.38 15.98
N HIS A 263 -11.97 -6.67 14.94
CA HIS A 263 -12.56 -6.71 13.60
C HIS A 263 -11.92 -7.80 12.71
N PRO A 264 -12.68 -8.47 11.83
CA PRO A 264 -12.11 -9.25 10.75
C PRO A 264 -11.42 -8.33 9.73
N LEU A 265 -10.31 -8.82 9.15
CA LEU A 265 -9.53 -8.10 8.16
C LEU A 265 -9.42 -8.95 6.88
N GLN A 266 -9.79 -8.39 5.73
CA GLN A 266 -9.63 -9.02 4.42
C GLN A 266 -8.16 -9.29 4.12
N ILE A 267 -7.89 -10.44 3.52
CA ILE A 267 -6.59 -10.80 3.00
C ILE A 267 -6.67 -10.79 1.47
N HIS A 268 -5.82 -9.99 0.84
CA HIS A 268 -5.70 -9.94 -0.62
C HIS A 268 -4.39 -10.60 -1.08
N GLY A 269 -4.51 -11.59 -1.95
CA GLY A 269 -3.37 -12.34 -2.49
C GLY A 269 -3.41 -13.81 -2.11
N ARG A 270 -2.34 -14.54 -2.43
CA ARG A 270 -2.25 -15.98 -2.20
C ARG A 270 -2.15 -16.29 -0.70
N ILE A 271 -2.94 -17.27 -0.27
CA ILE A 271 -2.97 -17.79 1.10
C ILE A 271 -2.74 -19.29 1.02
N ASP A 272 -1.67 -19.75 1.65
CA ASP A 272 -1.32 -21.16 1.71
C ASP A 272 -2.06 -21.86 2.84
N LEU A 273 -2.79 -22.93 2.51
CA LEU A 273 -3.51 -23.69 3.52
C LEU A 273 -2.57 -24.69 4.20
N VAL A 274 -2.44 -24.54 5.51
CA VAL A 274 -1.59 -25.38 6.37
C VAL A 274 -2.42 -26.12 7.41
N GLY A 275 -1.92 -27.26 7.86
CA GLY A 275 -2.54 -28.09 8.89
C GLY A 275 -1.52 -28.67 9.86
N PRO A 276 -1.97 -29.34 10.94
CA PRO A 276 -1.08 -29.93 11.94
C PRO A 276 -0.22 -31.05 11.35
N ARG A 277 1.06 -31.11 11.77
CA ARG A 277 1.97 -32.21 11.40
C ARG A 277 1.68 -33.45 12.27
N ALA A 278 1.58 -34.62 11.64
CA ALA A 278 1.13 -35.85 12.31
C ALA A 278 2.03 -36.31 13.48
N ASP A 279 3.32 -36.01 13.40
CA ASP A 279 4.34 -36.41 14.37
C ASP A 279 4.53 -35.41 15.53
N CYS A 280 3.85 -34.26 15.49
CA CYS A 280 3.84 -33.29 16.58
C CYS A 280 2.74 -33.54 17.62
N GLY A 281 1.93 -34.59 17.45
CA GLY A 281 0.75 -34.86 18.29
C GLY A 281 -0.35 -33.79 18.16
N THR A 282 -1.46 -34.00 18.87
CA THR A 282 -2.57 -33.02 18.92
C THR A 282 -2.40 -32.08 20.11
N GLY A 283 -2.19 -30.79 19.87
CA GLY A 283 -2.25 -29.76 20.89
C GLY A 283 -3.64 -29.14 20.97
N THR A 284 -4.09 -28.79 22.18
CA THR A 284 -5.32 -28.01 22.43
C THR A 284 -5.03 -26.53 22.73
N SER A 285 -3.79 -26.07 22.57
CA SER A 285 -3.38 -24.75 23.02
C SER A 285 -3.89 -23.61 22.12
N GLY A 286 -5.05 -23.07 22.50
CA GLY A 286 -5.35 -21.65 22.37
C GLY A 286 -6.59 -21.30 21.57
N GLY A 287 -7.79 -21.56 22.11
CA GLY A 287 -9.05 -20.80 21.90
C GLY A 287 -9.54 -20.43 20.48
N GLY A 288 -8.81 -20.80 19.43
CA GLY A 288 -9.09 -20.48 18.04
C GLY A 288 -9.78 -21.63 17.32
N SER A 289 -10.30 -21.35 16.13
CA SER A 289 -11.12 -22.25 15.32
C SER A 289 -10.39 -23.45 14.68
N SER A 290 -9.11 -23.71 14.99
CA SER A 290 -8.34 -24.82 14.38
C SER A 290 -7.44 -25.54 15.39
N PRO A 291 -7.51 -26.89 15.50
CA PRO A 291 -6.56 -27.67 16.28
C PRO A 291 -5.18 -27.65 15.61
N LEU A 292 -4.15 -27.22 16.34
CA LEU A 292 -2.76 -27.18 15.87
C LEU A 292 -1.92 -28.29 16.53
N GLY A 293 -0.77 -28.61 15.93
CA GLY A 293 0.16 -29.60 16.46
C GLY A 293 1.09 -29.01 17.54
N GLY A 294 1.44 -29.80 18.55
CA GLY A 294 2.37 -29.41 19.62
C GLY A 294 1.87 -28.23 20.48
N ASP A 295 2.79 -27.35 20.87
CA ASP A 295 2.58 -26.11 21.64
C ASP A 295 2.33 -24.87 20.75
N THR A 296 1.96 -25.10 19.48
CA THR A 296 1.69 -24.03 18.52
C THR A 296 0.39 -23.31 18.84
N VAL A 297 0.41 -21.98 18.76
CA VAL A 297 -0.73 -21.11 19.05
C VAL A 297 -1.15 -20.38 17.78
N ALA A 298 -2.44 -20.45 17.43
CA ALA A 298 -3.01 -19.62 16.39
C ALA A 298 -3.11 -18.17 16.90
N VAL A 299 -2.29 -17.28 16.34
CA VAL A 299 -2.36 -15.83 16.65
C VAL A 299 -3.54 -15.19 15.93
N ALA A 300 -3.85 -15.65 14.72
CA ALA A 300 -5.05 -15.30 13.99
C ALA A 300 -5.58 -16.52 13.22
N GLY A 301 -6.91 -16.71 13.24
CA GLY A 301 -7.59 -17.74 12.47
C GLY A 301 -7.92 -17.25 11.05
N LEU A 302 -7.96 -18.18 10.10
CA LEU A 302 -8.45 -17.92 8.74
C LEU A 302 -9.96 -18.08 8.68
N TYR A 303 -10.63 -17.28 7.87
CA TYR A 303 -12.08 -17.20 7.75
C TYR A 303 -12.48 -17.09 6.27
N GLU A 304 -13.48 -17.86 5.82
CA GLU A 304 -14.00 -17.80 4.44
C GLU A 304 -14.82 -16.53 4.20
N THR A 305 -15.59 -16.15 5.21
CA THR A 305 -16.36 -14.90 5.29
C THR A 305 -16.05 -14.26 6.64
N PRO A 306 -16.40 -12.99 6.91
CA PRO A 306 -16.08 -12.32 8.18
C PRO A 306 -16.48 -13.10 9.45
N PHE A 307 -17.46 -14.01 9.33
CA PHE A 307 -18.00 -14.78 10.46
C PHE A 307 -17.91 -16.30 10.30
N LYS A 308 -17.48 -16.83 9.14
CA LYS A 308 -17.36 -18.27 8.88
C LYS A 308 -15.90 -18.74 8.99
N PRO A 309 -15.50 -19.43 10.07
CA PRO A 309 -14.12 -19.87 10.24
C PRO A 309 -13.73 -20.92 9.20
N PHE A 310 -12.48 -20.85 8.76
CA PHE A 310 -11.79 -21.90 8.01
C PHE A 310 -10.90 -22.69 9.00
N PRO A 311 -10.75 -24.02 8.87
CA PRO A 311 -9.95 -24.83 9.80
C PRO A 311 -8.43 -24.69 9.58
N ALA A 312 -7.93 -23.48 9.32
CA ALA A 312 -6.51 -23.18 9.19
C ALA A 312 -6.18 -21.87 9.93
N PRO A 313 -4.96 -21.72 10.47
CA PRO A 313 -4.48 -20.43 10.94
C PRO A 313 -4.19 -19.51 9.76
N ALA A 314 -4.33 -18.19 9.95
CA ALA A 314 -3.75 -17.17 9.08
C ALA A 314 -2.34 -16.79 9.58
N ILE A 315 -2.18 -16.77 10.91
CA ILE A 315 -0.92 -16.51 11.61
C ILE A 315 -0.81 -17.50 12.77
N ALA A 316 0.35 -18.16 12.91
CA ALA A 316 0.63 -19.05 14.02
C ALA A 316 2.00 -18.75 14.62
N THR A 317 2.16 -19.02 15.91
CA THR A 317 3.44 -18.87 16.59
C THR A 317 3.73 -20.05 17.50
N ARG A 318 5.01 -20.31 17.72
CA ARG A 318 5.49 -21.36 18.61
C ARG A 318 6.79 -20.94 19.27
N SER A 319 6.96 -21.32 20.53
CA SER A 319 8.25 -21.19 21.22
C SER A 319 9.26 -22.17 20.62
N TRP A 320 10.51 -21.76 20.49
CA TRP A 320 11.58 -22.61 19.95
C TRP A 320 12.88 -22.36 20.70
N GLY A 321 13.26 -23.28 21.59
CA GLY A 321 14.31 -23.05 22.57
C GLY A 321 13.96 -21.84 23.46
N ARG A 322 14.83 -20.82 23.47
CA ARG A 322 14.58 -19.54 24.16
C ARG A 322 13.92 -18.49 23.26
N GLY A 323 13.81 -18.74 21.96
CA GLY A 323 13.27 -17.80 20.99
C GLY A 323 11.86 -18.18 20.54
N THR A 324 11.43 -17.58 19.43
CA THR A 324 10.10 -17.79 18.87
C THR A 324 10.14 -17.86 17.36
N ILE A 325 9.28 -18.69 16.79
CA ILE A 325 8.93 -18.65 15.38
C ILE A 325 7.48 -18.18 15.22
N THR A 326 7.23 -17.28 14.28
CA THR A 326 5.89 -16.84 13.87
C THR A 326 5.77 -17.00 12.35
N GLY A 327 4.77 -17.76 11.90
CA GLY A 327 4.46 -17.97 10.50
C GLY A 327 3.25 -17.15 10.07
N TYR A 328 3.39 -16.43 8.96
CA TYR A 328 2.28 -15.86 8.19
C TYR A 328 2.05 -16.73 6.96
N PHE A 329 0.82 -17.20 6.75
CA PHE A 329 0.51 -18.10 5.63
C PHE A 329 -0.02 -17.37 4.41
N PHE A 330 0.17 -16.06 4.38
CA PHE A 330 -0.13 -15.15 3.28
C PHE A 330 0.95 -14.07 3.24
N ASP A 331 1.12 -13.41 2.12
CA ASP A 331 2.03 -12.27 2.02
C ASP A 331 1.37 -11.00 2.56
N LEU A 332 1.82 -10.54 3.74
CA LEU A 332 1.32 -9.33 4.39
C LEU A 332 1.57 -8.09 3.53
N ALA A 333 2.75 -7.95 2.91
CA ALA A 333 3.06 -6.78 2.09
C ALA A 333 2.16 -6.70 0.87
N ALA A 334 1.90 -7.85 0.23
CA ALA A 334 0.93 -7.92 -0.85
C ALA A 334 -0.49 -7.57 -0.40
N SER A 335 -0.94 -8.13 0.72
CA SER A 335 -2.27 -7.83 1.28
C SER A 335 -2.43 -6.33 1.56
N VAL A 336 -1.44 -5.70 2.19
CA VAL A 336 -1.45 -4.25 2.49
C VAL A 336 -1.46 -3.42 1.21
N ALA A 337 -0.54 -3.68 0.27
CA ALA A 337 -0.45 -2.92 -0.98
C ALA A 337 -1.74 -3.02 -1.80
N HIS A 338 -2.28 -4.23 -1.94
CA HIS A 338 -3.53 -4.49 -2.65
C HIS A 338 -4.74 -3.86 -1.96
N THR A 339 -4.84 -3.92 -0.63
CA THR A 339 -5.90 -3.21 0.11
C THR A 339 -5.84 -1.71 -0.14
N ARG A 340 -4.64 -1.13 -0.15
CA ARG A 340 -4.43 0.31 -0.32
C ARG A 340 -4.65 0.82 -1.74
N GLN A 341 -4.15 0.09 -2.73
CA GLN A 341 -4.11 0.54 -4.12
C GLN A 341 -5.18 -0.12 -5.00
N GLY A 342 -5.94 -1.08 -4.47
CA GLY A 342 -6.96 -1.83 -5.19
C GLY A 342 -6.35 -2.97 -6.02
N ASN A 343 -7.20 -3.64 -6.79
CA ASN A 343 -6.81 -4.81 -7.56
C ASN A 343 -5.95 -4.44 -8.78
N PRO A 344 -4.67 -4.88 -8.86
CA PRO A 344 -3.84 -4.60 -10.03
C PRO A 344 -4.40 -5.20 -11.33
N ASP A 345 -5.15 -6.30 -11.27
CA ASP A 345 -5.77 -6.90 -12.46
C ASP A 345 -6.89 -6.04 -13.05
N TRP A 346 -7.34 -5.01 -12.31
CA TRP A 346 -8.39 -4.08 -12.73
C TRP A 346 -7.84 -2.78 -13.30
N ALA A 347 -6.52 -2.67 -13.45
CA ALA A 347 -5.85 -1.56 -14.11
C ALA A 347 -6.46 -1.25 -15.49
N ASP A 348 -6.67 0.05 -15.75
CA ASP A 348 -7.25 0.60 -16.98
C ASP A 348 -8.62 0.04 -17.37
N GLN A 349 -9.42 -0.37 -16.38
CA GLN A 349 -10.82 -0.75 -16.56
C GLN A 349 -11.73 0.36 -16.00
N ASP A 350 -12.76 0.72 -16.76
CA ASP A 350 -13.94 1.40 -16.24
C ASP A 350 -14.91 0.29 -15.79
N ARG A 351 -15.16 0.21 -14.49
CA ARG A 351 -15.86 -0.91 -13.85
C ARG A 351 -17.19 -0.49 -13.25
N ASP A 352 -17.36 0.80 -12.92
CA ASP A 352 -18.63 1.36 -12.46
C ASP A 352 -19.50 1.91 -13.61
N GLY A 353 -18.97 2.01 -14.83
CA GLY A 353 -19.67 2.51 -16.01
C GLY A 353 -19.75 4.03 -16.09
N LEU A 354 -18.97 4.74 -15.28
CA LEU A 354 -18.98 6.19 -15.16
C LEU A 354 -17.64 6.75 -15.64
N ALA A 355 -17.60 7.33 -16.83
CA ALA A 355 -16.37 7.96 -17.33
C ALA A 355 -15.95 9.22 -16.53
N PRO A 356 -14.66 9.59 -16.54
CA PRO A 356 -13.49 8.81 -16.98
C PRO A 356 -13.14 7.68 -16.02
N ARG A 357 -12.11 6.89 -16.30
CA ARG A 357 -11.57 5.90 -15.36
C ARG A 357 -11.01 6.59 -14.12
N ARG A 358 -11.25 6.01 -12.95
CA ARG A 358 -10.90 6.56 -11.64
C ARG A 358 -10.32 5.49 -10.72
N PRO A 359 -9.66 5.86 -9.61
CA PRO A 359 -9.08 4.87 -8.71
C PRO A 359 -10.11 3.93 -8.08
N ASN A 360 -11.37 4.35 -7.90
CA ASN A 360 -12.43 3.50 -7.36
C ASN A 360 -12.74 2.28 -8.26
N ASP A 361 -12.43 2.35 -9.57
CA ASP A 361 -12.56 1.19 -10.46
C ASP A 361 -11.69 0.02 -10.00
N LEU A 362 -10.55 0.29 -9.33
CA LEU A 362 -9.67 -0.75 -8.77
C LEU A 362 -10.30 -1.47 -7.57
N PHE A 363 -11.46 -1.00 -7.07
CA PHE A 363 -12.16 -1.57 -5.92
C PHE A 363 -13.59 -2.03 -6.23
N TYR A 364 -14.23 -1.43 -7.22
CA TYR A 364 -15.61 -1.72 -7.59
C TYR A 364 -15.77 -3.07 -8.33
N PRO A 365 -16.83 -3.85 -8.05
CA PRO A 365 -17.86 -3.61 -7.03
C PRO A 365 -17.51 -4.21 -5.65
N ASP A 366 -16.60 -5.19 -5.61
CA ASP A 366 -16.51 -6.17 -4.51
C ASP A 366 -15.06 -6.52 -4.12
N TYR A 367 -14.08 -5.67 -4.44
CA TYR A 367 -12.72 -5.87 -3.93
C TYR A 367 -12.66 -5.58 -2.44
N LEU A 368 -13.17 -4.42 -2.04
CA LEU A 368 -13.39 -4.05 -0.65
C LEU A 368 -14.73 -4.63 -0.18
N ASP A 369 -14.73 -5.29 0.98
CA ASP A 369 -15.94 -5.63 1.71
C ASP A 369 -16.52 -4.34 2.32
N LEU A 370 -17.62 -3.85 1.75
CA LEU A 370 -18.26 -2.61 2.22
C LEU A 370 -18.87 -2.72 3.62
N ASP A 371 -19.10 -3.92 4.15
CA ASP A 371 -19.52 -4.08 5.54
C ASP A 371 -18.36 -3.83 6.52
N LEU A 372 -17.11 -3.86 6.02
CA LEU A 372 -15.89 -3.56 6.76
C LEU A 372 -15.25 -2.21 6.35
N ILE A 373 -15.95 -1.37 5.57
CA ILE A 373 -15.42 -0.08 5.12
C ILE A 373 -15.01 0.84 6.29
N GLY A 374 -15.65 0.72 7.45
CA GLY A 374 -15.33 1.51 8.64
C GLY A 374 -13.99 1.13 9.30
N VAL A 375 -13.36 0.03 8.90
CA VAL A 375 -12.10 -0.46 9.46
C VAL A 375 -10.94 -0.11 8.52
N PRO A 376 -9.86 0.54 8.97
CA PRO A 376 -8.66 0.76 8.17
C PRO A 376 -7.87 -0.56 8.10
N GLN A 377 -8.38 -1.53 7.34
CA GLN A 377 -7.92 -2.91 7.33
C GLN A 377 -6.43 -3.08 7.00
N ALA A 378 -5.86 -2.26 6.12
CA ALA A 378 -4.45 -2.26 5.78
C ALA A 378 -3.60 -1.76 6.95
N ASP A 379 -4.04 -0.72 7.65
CA ASP A 379 -3.32 -0.17 8.81
C ASP A 379 -3.40 -1.15 9.99
N GLU A 380 -4.54 -1.80 10.21
CA GLU A 380 -4.71 -2.79 11.27
C GLU A 380 -3.88 -4.06 11.03
N GLN A 381 -3.72 -4.50 9.78
CA GLN A 381 -2.81 -5.59 9.43
C GLN A 381 -1.34 -5.25 9.75
N GLN A 382 -0.91 -4.03 9.41
CA GLN A 382 0.44 -3.54 9.73
C GLN A 382 0.65 -3.40 11.24
N ARG A 383 -0.35 -2.86 11.95
CA ARG A 383 -0.34 -2.71 13.41
C ARG A 383 -0.25 -4.06 14.11
N LEU A 384 -1.00 -5.05 13.64
CA LEU A 384 -0.94 -6.42 14.14
C LEU A 384 0.47 -7.01 14.00
N PHE A 385 1.10 -6.82 12.83
CA PHE A 385 2.47 -7.24 12.57
C PHE A 385 3.49 -6.54 13.47
N ALA A 386 3.41 -5.22 13.60
CA ALA A 386 4.27 -4.45 14.49
C ALA A 386 4.09 -4.88 15.96
N ASN A 387 2.85 -5.12 16.41
CA ASN A 387 2.58 -5.59 17.77
C ASN A 387 3.17 -6.97 18.04
N ILE A 388 3.14 -7.88 17.06
CA ILE A 388 3.80 -9.18 17.16
C ILE A 388 5.32 -9.00 17.31
N ILE A 389 5.97 -8.22 16.44
CA ILE A 389 7.42 -7.94 16.54
C ILE A 389 7.77 -7.37 17.93
N LEU A 390 7.05 -6.34 18.36
CA LEU A 390 7.27 -5.70 19.66
C LEU A 390 7.09 -6.65 20.84
N SER A 391 6.09 -7.52 20.79
CA SER A 391 5.79 -8.47 21.87
C SER A 391 6.77 -9.66 21.95
N LYS A 392 7.48 -9.95 20.85
CA LYS A 392 8.38 -11.11 20.74
C LYS A 392 9.86 -10.74 20.78
N SER A 393 10.19 -9.47 20.53
CA SER A 393 11.57 -8.99 20.66
C SER A 393 12.07 -9.11 22.10
N HIS A 394 13.24 -9.70 22.30
CA HIS A 394 13.93 -9.71 23.60
C HIS A 394 14.64 -8.38 23.90
N ILE A 395 14.73 -7.48 22.92
CA ILE A 395 15.20 -6.11 23.04
C ILE A 395 13.98 -5.18 22.99
N PRO A 396 13.72 -4.33 24.00
CA PRO A 396 12.65 -3.35 23.88
C PRO A 396 12.93 -2.38 22.73
N LEU A 397 11.99 -2.26 21.78
CA LEU A 397 12.20 -1.46 20.56
C LEU A 397 11.49 -0.10 20.69
N PRO A 398 12.20 1.04 20.59
CA PRO A 398 11.57 2.34 20.46
C PRO A 398 10.88 2.47 19.09
N ARG A 399 9.76 3.18 19.07
CA ARG A 399 9.05 3.53 17.83
C ARG A 399 8.56 4.97 17.86
N LEU A 400 8.57 5.62 16.70
CA LEU A 400 8.00 6.96 16.52
C LEU A 400 6.47 6.88 16.43
N TRP A 401 5.76 7.74 17.16
CA TRP A 401 4.31 7.86 17.05
C TRP A 401 3.90 8.40 15.67
N TYR A 402 2.66 8.15 15.25
CA TYR A 402 2.19 8.39 13.87
C TYR A 402 2.03 9.87 13.51
N LEU A 403 1.47 10.65 14.44
CA LEU A 403 1.10 12.06 14.24
C LEU A 403 1.68 12.92 15.37
N PRO A 404 1.96 14.21 15.17
CA PRO A 404 2.56 15.07 16.18
C PRO A 404 1.69 15.17 17.43
N GLY A 405 2.32 15.28 18.60
CA GLY A 405 1.66 15.48 19.88
C GLY A 405 0.77 14.32 20.31
N ASN A 406 1.14 13.07 19.99
CA ASN A 406 0.34 11.87 20.26
C ASN A 406 -1.08 11.86 19.66
N ARG A 407 -1.36 12.71 18.66
CA ARG A 407 -2.66 12.74 18.00
C ARG A 407 -2.98 11.40 17.35
N ARG A 408 -4.26 11.03 17.34
CA ARG A 408 -4.77 9.85 16.61
C ARG A 408 -5.47 10.22 15.32
N VAL A 409 -6.03 11.43 15.24
CA VAL A 409 -6.72 11.91 14.07
C VAL A 409 -6.35 13.35 13.76
N VAL A 410 -6.23 13.65 12.47
CA VAL A 410 -6.18 15.01 11.91
C VAL A 410 -7.02 15.08 10.65
N LEU A 411 -7.50 16.27 10.31
CA LEU A 411 -8.15 16.53 9.02
C LEU A 411 -7.17 17.31 8.13
N ILE A 412 -6.82 16.72 6.98
CA ILE A 412 -6.09 17.39 5.91
C ILE A 412 -7.14 18.10 5.05
N MET A 413 -7.31 19.39 5.31
CA MET A 413 -8.33 20.23 4.71
C MET A 413 -7.94 20.59 3.28
N VAL A 414 -8.50 19.91 2.30
CA VAL A 414 -8.26 20.16 0.86
C VAL A 414 -9.58 20.47 0.16
N SER A 415 -9.56 21.58 -0.58
CA SER A 415 -10.68 22.03 -1.42
C SER A 415 -10.33 21.97 -2.90
N ASP A 416 -11.37 21.83 -3.72
CA ASP A 416 -11.30 21.86 -5.18
C ASP A 416 -12.10 23.09 -5.64
N ASP A 417 -11.44 24.23 -5.88
CA ASP A 417 -12.09 25.49 -6.29
C ASP A 417 -12.39 25.47 -7.80
N HIS A 418 -13.65 25.24 -8.18
CA HIS A 418 -14.11 25.28 -9.58
C HIS A 418 -14.45 26.71 -10.05
N ALA A 419 -13.61 27.69 -9.68
CA ALA A 419 -13.82 29.11 -9.89
C ALA A 419 -15.05 29.65 -9.16
N THR A 420 -15.31 29.13 -7.96
CA THR A 420 -16.38 29.57 -7.08
C THR A 420 -16.11 31.00 -6.63
N SER A 421 -17.11 31.88 -6.80
CA SER A 421 -16.97 33.31 -6.48
C SER A 421 -16.52 33.52 -5.03
N ASN A 422 -15.29 34.00 -4.83
CA ASN A 422 -14.63 34.19 -3.54
C ASN A 422 -14.50 32.91 -2.67
N GLY A 423 -14.60 31.70 -3.23
CA GLY A 423 -14.56 30.43 -2.49
C GLY A 423 -13.32 30.33 -1.59
N THR A 424 -12.15 30.17 -2.21
CA THR A 424 -10.86 30.10 -1.50
C THR A 424 -10.61 31.29 -0.56
N ALA A 425 -10.80 32.52 -1.07
CA ALA A 425 -10.54 33.75 -0.32
C ALA A 425 -11.39 33.86 0.96
N SER A 426 -12.69 33.56 0.86
CA SER A 426 -13.62 33.65 2.00
C SER A 426 -13.39 32.53 3.02
N PHE A 427 -13.06 31.32 2.56
CA PHE A 427 -12.82 30.18 3.42
C PHE A 427 -11.51 30.32 4.19
N PHE A 428 -10.42 30.77 3.56
CA PHE A 428 -9.16 31.03 4.25
C PHE A 428 -9.29 32.18 5.25
N ALA A 429 -10.05 33.22 4.91
CA ALA A 429 -10.38 34.29 5.86
C ALA A 429 -11.14 33.75 7.09
N LYS A 430 -12.06 32.80 6.89
CA LYS A 430 -12.82 32.15 7.96
C LYS A 430 -11.91 31.34 8.88
N LEU A 431 -11.06 30.46 8.33
CA LEU A 431 -10.09 29.68 9.12
C LEU A 431 -9.10 30.56 9.88
N SER A 432 -8.64 31.65 9.26
CA SER A 432 -7.73 32.61 9.90
C SER A 432 -8.39 33.31 11.08
N ARG A 433 -9.67 33.70 10.97
CA ARG A 433 -10.42 34.32 12.08
C ARG A 433 -10.75 33.35 13.21
N ARG A 434 -10.92 32.06 12.91
CA ARG A 434 -11.20 31.00 13.91
C ARG A 434 -9.92 30.46 14.56
N SER A 435 -8.74 30.69 13.98
CA SER A 435 -7.47 30.30 14.58
C SER A 435 -7.18 31.10 15.85
N ASP A 436 -6.64 30.45 16.89
CA ASP A 436 -6.12 31.15 18.05
C ASP A 436 -4.99 32.12 17.60
N PRO A 437 -4.98 33.40 18.01
CA PRO A 437 -3.91 34.33 17.66
C PRO A 437 -2.50 33.89 18.07
N ASN A 438 -2.38 33.01 19.06
CA ASN A 438 -1.12 32.45 19.57
C ASN A 438 -0.82 31.05 19.03
N CYS A 439 -1.62 30.54 18.09
CA CYS A 439 -1.42 29.22 17.51
C CYS A 439 -0.03 29.09 16.88
N ARG A 440 0.53 27.89 16.95
CA ARG A 440 1.82 27.52 16.34
C ARG A 440 1.58 26.64 15.12
N LEU A 441 2.06 27.10 13.96
CA LEU A 441 1.88 26.42 12.68
C LEU A 441 2.57 25.05 12.68
N GLU A 442 3.78 25.00 13.22
CA GLU A 442 4.61 23.81 13.35
C GLU A 442 4.04 22.75 14.30
N ARG A 443 3.16 23.16 15.24
CA ARG A 443 2.47 22.25 16.19
C ARG A 443 1.07 21.85 15.76
N TRP A 444 0.63 22.30 14.58
CA TRP A 444 -0.71 22.11 14.03
C TRP A 444 -1.81 22.65 14.93
N GLU A 445 -1.56 23.81 15.56
CA GLU A 445 -2.56 24.51 16.38
C GLU A 445 -3.35 25.53 15.55
N CYS A 446 -2.76 26.01 14.45
CA CYS A 446 -3.40 26.95 13.54
C CYS A 446 -4.29 26.22 12.54
N LEU A 447 -5.52 26.70 12.32
CA LEU A 447 -6.43 26.10 11.34
C LEU A 447 -5.96 26.44 9.92
N ARG A 448 -5.53 25.44 9.16
CA ARG A 448 -4.98 25.60 7.80
C ARG A 448 -5.64 24.66 6.82
N ALA A 449 -5.51 25.02 5.55
CA ALA A 449 -6.09 24.28 4.43
C ALA A 449 -5.26 24.47 3.15
N THR A 450 -5.50 23.57 2.22
CA THR A 450 -5.05 23.59 0.83
C THR A 450 -6.23 23.94 -0.07
N SER A 451 -6.03 24.88 -1.00
CA SER A 451 -6.95 25.10 -2.11
C SER A 451 -6.30 24.71 -3.44
N LEU A 452 -6.86 23.67 -4.06
CA LEU A 452 -6.56 23.28 -5.41
C LEU A 452 -7.53 24.02 -6.33
N MET A 453 -7.01 24.96 -7.09
CA MET A 453 -7.80 25.89 -7.89
C MET A 453 -7.78 25.49 -9.35
N THR A 454 -8.95 25.39 -9.98
CA THR A 454 -9.01 25.28 -11.44
C THR A 454 -8.31 26.47 -12.11
N PRO A 455 -7.78 26.34 -13.34
CA PRO A 455 -7.14 27.46 -14.05
C PRO A 455 -8.03 28.72 -14.18
N ALA A 456 -9.35 28.54 -14.18
CA ALA A 456 -10.33 29.62 -14.25
C ALA A 456 -10.53 30.36 -12.92
N THR A 457 -9.99 29.87 -11.80
CA THR A 457 -10.13 30.51 -10.48
C THR A 457 -9.23 31.73 -10.39
N HIS A 458 -9.80 32.84 -9.92
CA HIS A 458 -9.09 34.11 -9.78
C HIS A 458 -9.00 34.50 -8.30
N VAL A 459 -7.79 34.49 -7.75
CA VAL A 459 -7.46 35.04 -6.44
C VAL A 459 -6.39 36.12 -6.65
N ALA A 460 -6.54 37.29 -6.02
CA ALA A 460 -5.57 38.37 -6.18
C ALA A 460 -4.18 37.92 -5.64
N PRO A 461 -3.06 38.17 -6.36
CA PRO A 461 -1.72 37.75 -5.93
C PRO A 461 -1.34 38.20 -4.51
N ASP A 462 -1.71 39.42 -4.11
CA ASP A 462 -1.44 39.92 -2.75
C ASP A 462 -2.17 39.11 -1.67
N LEU A 463 -3.38 38.64 -1.97
CA LEU A 463 -4.16 37.80 -1.06
C LEU A 463 -3.57 36.39 -0.98
N VAL A 464 -3.14 35.83 -2.12
CA VAL A 464 -2.42 34.54 -2.16
C VAL A 464 -1.16 34.62 -1.31
N ARG A 465 -0.35 35.67 -1.48
CA ARG A 465 0.85 35.90 -0.66
C ARG A 465 0.52 35.99 0.82
N THR A 466 -0.50 36.79 1.18
CA THR A 466 -0.92 36.98 2.57
C THR A 466 -1.27 35.66 3.26
N TYR A 467 -2.03 34.77 2.62
CA TYR A 467 -2.38 33.49 3.22
C TYR A 467 -1.27 32.45 3.10
N HIS A 468 -0.47 32.49 2.04
CA HIS A 468 0.72 31.64 1.92
C HIS A 468 1.68 31.88 3.09
N ASP A 469 1.98 33.16 3.40
CA ASP A 469 2.84 33.55 4.52
C ASP A 469 2.27 33.14 5.89
N GLN A 470 0.96 32.89 5.97
CA GLN A 470 0.29 32.38 7.16
C GLN A 470 0.32 30.84 7.25
N GLY A 471 0.75 30.14 6.20
CA GLY A 471 0.84 28.67 6.14
C GLY A 471 -0.32 27.98 5.42
N PHE A 472 -1.16 28.70 4.67
CA PHE A 472 -2.12 28.08 3.74
C PHE A 472 -1.42 27.62 2.47
N GLU A 473 -1.94 26.56 1.85
CA GLU A 473 -1.40 26.02 0.60
C GLU A 473 -2.33 26.34 -0.58
N PHE A 474 -1.72 26.69 -1.70
CA PHE A 474 -2.38 26.91 -2.97
C PHE A 474 -1.75 26.00 -4.03
N GLY A 475 -2.57 25.43 -4.90
CA GLY A 475 -2.12 24.68 -6.06
C GLY A 475 -3.13 24.77 -7.20
N VAL A 476 -2.76 24.30 -8.37
CA VAL A 476 -3.68 24.07 -9.48
C VAL A 476 -4.39 22.72 -9.30
N HIS A 477 -5.70 22.73 -9.48
CA HIS A 477 -6.54 21.54 -9.64
C HIS A 477 -6.52 21.16 -11.12
N VAL A 478 -5.47 20.41 -11.51
CA VAL A 478 -5.18 20.10 -12.92
C VAL A 478 -6.38 19.48 -13.60
N ASP A 479 -6.84 20.12 -14.69
CA ASP A 479 -8.02 19.70 -15.42
C ASP A 479 -7.69 18.89 -16.67
N THR A 480 -8.16 17.65 -16.70
CA THR A 480 -8.04 16.72 -17.84
C THR A 480 -9.20 16.83 -18.82
N ASN A 481 -10.15 17.74 -18.58
CA ASN A 481 -11.50 17.83 -19.13
C ASN A 481 -12.34 16.59 -18.86
N CYS A 482 -12.12 15.93 -17.71
CA CYS A 482 -12.77 14.68 -17.31
C CYS A 482 -12.71 13.60 -18.40
N LYS A 483 -11.55 13.46 -19.04
CA LYS A 483 -11.30 12.50 -20.12
C LYS A 483 -10.11 11.63 -19.76
N ASN A 484 -10.23 10.34 -20.08
CA ASN A 484 -9.08 9.44 -20.09
C ASN A 484 -7.97 10.03 -20.95
N GLN A 485 -6.75 10.02 -20.44
CA GLN A 485 -5.55 10.45 -21.14
C GLN A 485 -4.54 9.30 -21.13
N ASP A 486 -3.73 9.16 -22.18
CA ASP A 486 -2.53 8.31 -22.07
C ASP A 486 -1.51 8.99 -21.14
N PRO A 487 -0.51 8.24 -20.60
CA PRO A 487 0.47 8.78 -19.66
C PRO A 487 1.23 10.01 -20.17
N ALA A 488 1.60 10.06 -21.46
CA ALA A 488 2.36 11.18 -22.02
C ALA A 488 1.50 12.46 -22.11
N LYS A 489 0.22 12.31 -22.47
CA LYS A 489 -0.74 13.41 -22.48
C LYS A 489 -1.04 13.91 -21.06
N LEU A 490 -1.16 13.00 -20.09
CA LEU A 490 -1.34 13.35 -18.68
C LEU A 490 -0.15 14.16 -18.16
N ALA A 491 1.08 13.69 -18.40
CA ALA A 491 2.32 14.39 -18.04
C ALA A 491 2.35 15.82 -18.62
N ASN A 492 2.07 15.96 -19.92
CA ASN A 492 2.01 17.28 -20.57
C ASN A 492 0.91 18.18 -20.02
N THR A 493 -0.24 17.61 -19.63
CA THR A 493 -1.36 18.37 -19.04
C THR A 493 -0.99 18.90 -17.66
N ILE A 494 -0.40 18.06 -16.81
CA ILE A 494 0.09 18.42 -15.48
C ILE A 494 1.15 19.52 -15.61
N ARG A 495 2.22 19.27 -16.37
CA ARG A 495 3.33 20.22 -16.56
C ARG A 495 2.85 21.59 -17.00
N ARG A 496 2.05 21.63 -18.08
CA ARG A 496 1.57 22.89 -18.66
C ARG A 496 0.75 23.69 -17.66
N GLN A 497 -0.20 23.07 -16.95
CA GLN A 497 -1.06 23.79 -16.02
C GLN A 497 -0.32 24.21 -14.74
N MET A 498 0.65 23.42 -14.28
CA MET A 498 1.54 23.83 -13.18
C MET A 498 2.45 25.00 -13.57
N ASP A 499 2.98 25.00 -14.80
CA ASP A 499 3.77 26.12 -15.33
C ASP A 499 2.91 27.39 -15.44
N GLU A 500 1.71 27.31 -16.02
CA GLU A 500 0.74 28.42 -16.09
C GLU A 500 0.38 28.95 -14.68
N PHE A 501 0.21 28.05 -13.70
CA PHE A 501 -0.05 28.42 -12.31
C PHE A 501 1.12 29.15 -11.67
N ARG A 502 2.35 28.67 -11.89
CA ARG A 502 3.58 29.30 -11.42
C ARG A 502 3.76 30.69 -12.04
N ASP A 503 3.43 30.87 -13.30
CA ASP A 503 3.49 32.19 -13.95
C ASP A 503 2.51 33.18 -13.34
N LYS A 504 1.34 32.71 -12.88
CA LYS A 504 0.34 33.53 -12.17
C LYS A 504 0.77 33.90 -10.75
N TYR A 505 1.47 32.99 -10.05
CA TYR A 505 1.91 33.16 -8.67
C TYR A 505 3.40 32.78 -8.49
N PRO A 506 4.34 33.56 -9.04
CA PRO A 506 5.75 33.15 -9.14
C PRO A 506 6.50 33.13 -7.80
N PHE A 507 5.86 33.55 -6.71
CA PHE A 507 6.40 33.56 -5.36
C PHE A 507 6.00 32.33 -4.54
N LEU A 508 5.13 31.46 -5.06
CA LEU A 508 4.82 30.19 -4.43
C LEU A 508 5.92 29.17 -4.75
N GLU A 509 6.18 28.30 -3.79
CA GLU A 509 6.98 27.09 -4.04
C GLU A 509 6.32 26.20 -5.10
N PRO A 510 7.10 25.40 -5.85
CA PRO A 510 6.53 24.42 -6.78
C PRO A 510 5.51 23.52 -6.08
N GLN A 511 4.37 23.31 -6.72
CA GLN A 511 3.33 22.44 -6.18
C GLN A 511 3.83 21.00 -6.04
N ARG A 512 3.63 20.43 -4.85
CA ARG A 512 4.04 19.05 -4.50
C ARG A 512 2.88 18.17 -4.06
N THR A 513 1.68 18.73 -3.92
CA THR A 513 0.47 18.03 -3.52
C THR A 513 -0.56 18.16 -4.65
N GLN A 514 -1.38 17.13 -4.88
CA GLN A 514 -2.31 17.17 -6.01
C GLN A 514 -3.54 16.29 -5.81
N ARG A 515 -4.65 16.79 -6.36
CA ARG A 515 -5.81 16.02 -6.80
C ARG A 515 -6.18 16.50 -8.21
N LEU A 516 -6.31 15.57 -9.15
CA LEU A 516 -6.72 15.87 -10.52
C LEU A 516 -8.22 16.14 -10.56
N HIS A 517 -8.66 17.04 -11.43
CA HIS A 517 -10.09 17.20 -11.72
C HIS A 517 -10.65 15.91 -12.32
N CYS A 518 -11.79 15.47 -11.79
CA CYS A 518 -12.41 14.17 -12.09
C CYS A 518 -11.51 12.95 -11.78
N ILE A 519 -10.41 13.11 -11.05
CA ILE A 519 -9.52 12.05 -10.54
C ILE A 519 -9.15 11.00 -11.59
N VAL A 520 -8.83 11.44 -12.81
CA VAL A 520 -8.50 10.54 -13.93
C VAL A 520 -7.32 9.64 -13.55
N TRP A 521 -7.49 8.34 -13.75
CA TRP A 521 -6.49 7.34 -13.35
C TRP A 521 -6.04 6.42 -14.49
N ASN A 522 -4.74 6.11 -14.47
CA ASN A 522 -4.06 5.25 -15.42
C ASN A 522 -3.37 4.10 -14.70
N GLY A 523 -3.46 2.89 -15.27
CA GLY A 523 -2.82 1.70 -14.75
C GLY A 523 -3.23 1.37 -13.30
N TRP A 524 -2.37 0.63 -12.61
CA TRP A 524 -2.47 0.45 -11.16
C TRP A 524 -1.80 1.62 -10.42
N THR A 525 -0.57 1.97 -10.83
CA THR A 525 0.22 3.07 -10.26
C THR A 525 0.77 4.04 -11.32
N GLU A 526 0.33 3.92 -12.57
CA GLU A 526 0.92 4.70 -13.67
C GLU A 526 0.66 6.20 -13.53
N ALA A 527 -0.55 6.58 -13.12
CA ALA A 527 -0.86 7.99 -12.82
C ALA A 527 -0.01 8.53 -11.66
N ALA A 528 0.30 7.72 -10.64
CA ALA A 528 1.20 8.13 -9.56
C ALA A 528 2.64 8.34 -10.05
N ARG A 529 3.14 7.46 -10.93
CA ARG A 529 4.47 7.57 -11.55
C ARG A 529 4.57 8.84 -12.40
N VAL A 530 3.58 9.12 -13.25
CA VAL A 530 3.51 10.35 -14.03
C VAL A 530 3.52 11.59 -13.13
N GLN A 531 2.72 11.58 -12.05
CA GLN A 531 2.69 12.69 -11.10
C GLN A 531 4.04 12.91 -10.40
N GLN A 532 4.71 11.83 -9.99
CA GLN A 532 6.04 11.88 -9.40
C GLN A 532 7.07 12.49 -10.37
N ASP A 533 7.04 12.09 -11.64
CA ASP A 533 7.96 12.59 -12.66
C ASP A 533 7.77 14.10 -12.93
N GLU A 534 6.59 14.64 -12.64
CA GLU A 534 6.30 16.09 -12.66
C GLU A 534 6.51 16.79 -11.31
N GLY A 535 7.08 16.09 -10.30
CA GLY A 535 7.48 16.67 -9.02
C GLY A 535 6.42 16.62 -7.91
N ILE A 536 5.28 15.95 -8.13
CA ILE A 536 4.27 15.71 -7.09
C ILE A 536 4.76 14.63 -6.12
N ARG A 537 4.58 14.85 -4.82
CA ARG A 537 4.98 13.95 -3.74
C ARG A 537 3.83 13.50 -2.84
N PHE A 538 2.63 14.08 -2.99
CA PHE A 538 1.46 13.74 -2.19
C PHE A 538 0.20 13.72 -3.07
N ASP A 539 -0.27 12.51 -3.39
CA ASP A 539 -1.44 12.25 -4.22
C ASP A 539 -2.71 12.11 -3.37
N MET A 540 -3.79 12.73 -3.84
CA MET A 540 -5.10 12.68 -3.19
C MET A 540 -6.22 12.25 -4.15
N ASN A 541 -5.88 11.49 -5.20
CA ASN A 541 -6.81 11.07 -6.24
C ASN A 541 -7.66 9.85 -5.85
N TYR A 542 -7.18 8.99 -4.96
CA TYR A 542 -8.02 7.93 -4.40
C TYR A 542 -9.14 8.57 -3.59
N TYR A 543 -10.38 8.40 -4.02
CA TYR A 543 -11.50 9.25 -3.60
C TYR A 543 -12.74 8.40 -3.35
N SER A 544 -13.35 8.50 -2.17
CA SER A 544 -14.50 7.68 -1.78
C SER A 544 -15.74 8.00 -2.60
N TRP A 545 -15.92 7.29 -3.72
CA TRP A 545 -16.97 7.49 -4.73
C TRP A 545 -17.14 6.19 -5.57
N PRO A 546 -18.29 5.90 -6.21
CA PRO A 546 -19.53 6.68 -6.32
C PRO A 546 -20.54 6.47 -5.19
N PRO A 547 -21.51 7.42 -5.02
CA PRO A 547 -22.61 7.28 -4.07
C PRO A 547 -23.37 5.96 -4.14
N GLY A 548 -23.62 5.48 -5.36
CA GLY A 548 -24.38 4.25 -5.60
C GLY A 548 -23.67 2.99 -5.09
N TRP A 549 -22.34 3.01 -4.99
CA TRP A 549 -21.54 1.91 -4.45
C TRP A 549 -21.43 1.99 -2.93
N LEU A 550 -21.16 3.18 -2.38
CA LEU A 550 -20.98 3.35 -0.94
C LEU A 550 -22.27 3.15 -0.12
N HIS A 551 -23.43 3.40 -0.73
CA HIS A 551 -24.74 3.39 -0.07
C HIS A 551 -24.76 4.23 1.23
N GLY A 552 -24.12 5.40 1.20
CA GLY A 552 -24.08 6.33 2.33
C GLY A 552 -23.19 5.91 3.50
N ARG A 553 -22.37 4.86 3.38
CA ARG A 553 -21.46 4.41 4.43
C ARG A 553 -20.18 5.28 4.49
N PRO A 554 -19.85 5.92 5.62
CA PRO A 554 -18.52 6.50 5.83
C PRO A 554 -17.47 5.41 6.02
N GLY A 555 -16.23 5.66 5.60
CA GLY A 555 -15.12 4.75 5.87
C GLY A 555 -13.90 4.92 4.98
N PHE A 556 -13.04 3.90 4.98
CA PHE A 556 -11.76 3.83 4.32
C PHE A 556 -11.83 2.96 3.06
N MET A 557 -12.08 3.58 1.90
CA MET A 557 -12.11 2.87 0.61
C MET A 557 -10.81 2.07 0.34
N THR A 558 -9.67 2.61 0.75
CA THR A 558 -8.35 1.97 0.60
C THR A 558 -7.95 1.13 1.81
N GLY A 559 -8.89 0.86 2.72
CA GLY A 559 -8.61 0.23 4.02
C GLY A 559 -7.51 0.95 4.81
N SER A 560 -7.28 2.24 4.60
CA SER A 560 -6.21 2.99 5.26
C SER A 560 -6.63 4.41 5.60
N GLY A 561 -6.28 4.82 6.82
CA GLY A 561 -6.31 6.20 7.29
C GLY A 561 -4.96 6.92 7.18
N LEU A 562 -3.84 6.21 7.00
CA LEU A 562 -2.50 6.80 6.98
C LEU A 562 -1.90 6.93 5.56
N PRO A 563 -1.25 8.06 5.23
CA PRO A 563 -0.49 8.17 3.98
C PRO A 563 0.73 7.24 3.97
N MET A 564 0.94 6.52 2.86
CA MET A 564 2.14 5.72 2.61
C MET A 564 2.55 5.86 1.14
N PRO A 565 3.83 5.67 0.81
CA PRO A 565 4.28 5.65 -0.57
C PRO A 565 3.53 4.62 -1.42
N PHE A 566 3.31 4.93 -2.70
CA PHE A 566 2.85 3.92 -3.65
C PHE A 566 3.93 2.84 -3.86
N VAL A 567 3.49 1.62 -4.15
CA VAL A 567 4.36 0.53 -4.59
C VAL A 567 3.87 0.00 -5.92
N THR A 568 4.77 -0.21 -6.87
CA THR A 568 4.47 -0.85 -8.16
C THR A 568 4.24 -2.35 -7.95
N GLU A 569 3.64 -3.04 -8.93
CA GLU A 569 3.38 -4.51 -8.86
C GLU A 569 4.65 -5.35 -8.64
N ASP A 570 5.81 -4.71 -8.74
CA ASP A 570 7.12 -5.29 -8.77
C ASP A 570 7.97 -4.87 -7.55
N GLY A 571 7.32 -4.27 -6.55
CA GLY A 571 7.92 -3.92 -5.26
C GLY A 571 8.67 -2.62 -5.22
N SER A 572 8.77 -1.91 -6.35
CA SER A 572 9.45 -0.62 -6.39
C SER A 572 8.57 0.43 -5.72
N VAL A 573 9.12 1.06 -4.68
CA VAL A 573 8.46 2.13 -3.94
C VAL A 573 8.63 3.43 -4.70
N LEU A 574 7.52 4.12 -4.96
CA LEU A 574 7.50 5.44 -5.58
C LEU A 574 7.65 6.51 -4.50
N GLY A 575 8.44 7.56 -4.75
CA GLY A 575 8.64 8.73 -3.87
C GLY A 575 7.43 9.68 -3.76
N ILE A 576 6.22 9.17 -3.99
CA ILE A 576 4.93 9.87 -3.90
C ILE A 576 4.02 9.10 -2.93
N TYR A 577 3.47 9.81 -1.94
CA TYR A 577 2.54 9.26 -0.96
C TYR A 577 1.12 9.18 -1.53
N GLN A 578 0.45 8.07 -1.29
CA GLN A 578 -1.00 7.93 -1.45
C GLN A 578 -1.71 8.39 -0.18
N ALA A 579 -2.57 9.41 -0.29
CA ALA A 579 -3.48 9.83 0.77
C ALA A 579 -4.92 9.84 0.24
N ALA A 580 -5.69 8.81 0.59
CA ALA A 580 -7.07 8.72 0.12
C ALA A 580 -7.92 9.89 0.65
N THR A 581 -8.82 10.40 -0.18
CA THR A 581 -9.84 11.40 0.13
C THR A 581 -11.09 10.70 0.64
N GLN A 582 -11.18 10.56 1.97
CA GLN A 582 -12.27 9.84 2.62
C GLN A 582 -13.52 10.70 2.83
N LEU A 583 -13.33 11.99 3.14
CA LEU A 583 -14.39 12.92 3.53
C LEU A 583 -14.80 13.78 2.33
N VAL A 584 -15.89 13.42 1.66
CA VAL A 584 -16.29 13.98 0.37
C VAL A 584 -17.74 14.48 0.41
N ASN A 585 -18.00 15.73 0.01
CA ASN A 585 -19.37 16.27 -0.05
C ASN A 585 -20.24 15.70 -1.18
N GLU A 586 -19.63 15.11 -2.21
CA GLU A 586 -20.31 14.60 -3.41
C GLU A 586 -20.76 13.13 -3.33
N ASN A 587 -20.34 12.40 -2.29
CA ASN A 587 -20.48 10.94 -2.24
C ASN A 587 -21.79 10.46 -1.59
N LYS A 588 -22.66 11.39 -1.16
CA LYS A 588 -23.94 11.15 -0.49
C LYS A 588 -23.86 10.38 0.84
N VAL A 589 -22.68 10.27 1.45
CA VAL A 589 -22.58 9.95 2.88
C VAL A 589 -23.22 11.10 3.66
N PRO A 590 -24.07 10.85 4.68
CA PRO A 590 -24.63 11.92 5.51
C PRO A 590 -23.52 12.75 6.14
N GLN A 591 -23.35 13.98 5.66
CA GLN A 591 -22.12 14.77 5.83
C GLN A 591 -21.64 14.86 7.29
N ARG A 592 -22.50 15.34 8.21
CA ARG A 592 -22.13 15.51 9.62
C ARG A 592 -21.86 14.18 10.33
N GLU A 593 -22.73 13.20 10.13
CA GLU A 593 -22.59 11.88 10.75
C GLU A 593 -21.35 11.16 10.23
N GLY A 594 -21.04 11.26 8.94
CA GLY A 594 -19.87 10.67 8.32
C GLY A 594 -18.57 11.23 8.89
N VAL A 595 -18.45 12.56 8.99
CA VAL A 595 -17.27 13.22 9.59
C VAL A 595 -17.10 12.79 11.05
N ARG A 596 -18.17 12.87 11.84
CA ARG A 596 -18.16 12.46 13.26
C ARG A 596 -17.74 11.00 13.43
N THR A 597 -18.31 10.09 12.63
CA THR A 597 -18.00 8.65 12.69
C THR A 597 -16.52 8.38 12.49
N MET A 598 -15.91 9.03 11.49
CA MET A 598 -14.49 8.84 11.18
C MET A 598 -13.56 9.41 12.27
N ILE A 599 -13.95 10.52 12.91
CA ILE A 599 -13.23 11.09 14.07
C ILE A 599 -13.36 10.17 15.29
N GLU A 600 -14.57 9.73 15.61
CA GLU A 600 -14.86 8.91 16.79
C GLU A 600 -14.23 7.52 16.71
N ALA A 601 -14.02 6.97 15.52
CA ALA A 601 -13.29 5.72 15.32
C ALA A 601 -11.82 5.80 15.80
N ALA A 602 -11.24 7.00 15.83
CA ALA A 602 -9.88 7.21 16.34
C ALA A 602 -9.83 7.46 17.86
N THR A 603 -10.78 8.23 18.38
CA THR A 603 -10.83 8.60 19.80
C THR A 603 -11.55 7.57 20.68
N GLY A 604 -12.33 6.69 20.07
CA GLY A 604 -13.11 5.65 20.73
C GLY A 604 -12.35 4.34 20.99
N PRO A 605 -13.08 3.26 21.31
CA PRO A 605 -12.50 1.96 21.67
C PRO A 605 -11.76 1.28 20.51
N ASP A 606 -12.07 1.64 19.26
CA ASP A 606 -11.36 1.12 18.11
C ASP A 606 -9.92 1.63 18.04
N GLN A 607 -9.62 2.81 18.58
CA GLN A 607 -8.28 3.40 18.63
C GLN A 607 -7.58 3.47 17.25
N PHE A 608 -8.34 3.70 16.17
CA PHE A 608 -7.73 3.86 14.85
C PHE A 608 -6.88 5.13 14.79
N VAL A 609 -5.94 5.15 13.84
CA VAL A 609 -5.08 6.32 13.61
C VAL A 609 -5.25 6.75 12.15
N SER A 610 -5.60 8.01 11.93
CA SER A 610 -6.02 8.48 10.60
C SER A 610 -5.61 9.93 10.33
N ALA A 611 -5.13 10.21 9.12
CA ALA A 611 -5.07 11.54 8.55
C ALA A 611 -6.12 11.64 7.44
N LEU A 612 -7.27 12.21 7.79
CA LEU A 612 -8.47 12.20 6.95
C LEU A 612 -8.40 13.35 5.94
N VAL A 613 -8.28 13.03 4.65
CA VAL A 613 -8.25 14.03 3.58
C VAL A 613 -9.68 14.38 3.17
N THR A 614 -9.93 15.67 3.02
CA THR A 614 -11.25 16.19 2.64
C THR A 614 -11.36 16.54 1.17
N HIS A 615 -12.59 16.61 0.69
CA HIS A 615 -13.00 17.34 -0.51
C HIS A 615 -14.22 18.20 -0.18
N TYR A 616 -14.14 19.47 -0.58
CA TYR A 616 -15.24 20.42 -0.64
C TYR A 616 -14.93 21.44 -1.74
N ASP A 617 -15.96 21.91 -2.43
CA ASP A 617 -15.88 22.75 -3.63
C ASP A 617 -16.54 24.13 -3.44
N PHE A 618 -16.86 24.45 -2.17
CA PHE A 618 -17.57 25.66 -1.75
C PHE A 618 -19.02 25.79 -2.27
N SER A 619 -19.61 24.69 -2.75
CA SER A 619 -20.99 24.68 -3.27
C SER A 619 -22.06 24.51 -2.16
N ASP A 620 -21.66 24.07 -0.98
CA ASP A 620 -22.52 23.79 0.18
C ASP A 620 -21.86 24.17 1.52
N ASP A 621 -22.49 23.79 2.63
CA ASP A 621 -22.02 24.04 3.99
C ASP A 621 -21.04 22.97 4.52
N TYR A 622 -20.56 22.04 3.67
CA TYR A 622 -19.73 20.93 4.14
C TYR A 622 -18.41 21.40 4.76
N GLY A 623 -17.80 22.45 4.21
CA GLY A 623 -16.61 23.07 4.78
C GLY A 623 -16.84 23.57 6.21
N ASP A 624 -18.03 24.08 6.53
CA ASP A 624 -18.38 24.50 7.90
C ASP A 624 -18.62 23.31 8.82
N ILE A 625 -19.27 22.25 8.32
CA ILE A 625 -19.45 20.99 9.06
C ILE A 625 -18.09 20.40 9.46
N LEU A 626 -17.12 20.37 8.55
CA LEU A 626 -15.76 19.87 8.82
C LEU A 626 -15.09 20.65 9.95
N ILE A 627 -15.16 21.99 9.92
CA ILE A 627 -14.55 22.82 10.97
C ILE A 627 -15.26 22.59 12.31
N ASP A 628 -16.58 22.56 12.32
CA ASP A 628 -17.36 22.44 13.56
C ASP A 628 -17.18 21.08 14.23
N GLU A 629 -17.13 19.98 13.47
CA GLU A 629 -16.82 18.66 14.02
C GLU A 629 -15.36 18.59 14.52
N ALA A 630 -14.41 19.15 13.78
CA ALA A 630 -13.01 19.16 14.21
C ALA A 630 -12.82 19.92 15.53
N GLU A 631 -13.37 21.12 15.66
CA GLU A 631 -13.28 21.90 16.90
C GLU A 631 -13.97 21.21 18.07
N ARG A 632 -15.15 20.61 17.85
CA ARG A 632 -15.87 19.88 18.91
C ARG A 632 -15.07 18.71 19.48
N HIS A 633 -14.28 18.06 18.64
CA HIS A 633 -13.49 16.88 19.01
C HIS A 633 -12.00 17.19 19.25
N GLY A 634 -11.58 18.46 19.19
CA GLY A 634 -10.18 18.86 19.38
C GLY A 634 -9.23 18.34 18.29
N VAL A 635 -9.72 18.18 17.06
CA VAL A 635 -8.97 17.66 15.92
C VAL A 635 -8.31 18.80 15.14
N ALA A 636 -7.02 18.63 14.82
CA ALA A 636 -6.28 19.63 14.05
C ALA A 636 -6.74 19.68 12.59
N LEU A 637 -6.82 20.90 12.04
CA LEU A 637 -7.07 21.18 10.63
C LEU A 637 -5.79 21.67 9.97
N ILE A 638 -5.25 20.89 9.03
CA ILE A 638 -3.95 21.14 8.40
C ILE A 638 -4.02 21.17 6.88
N SER A 639 -3.04 21.81 6.24
CA SER A 639 -2.84 21.68 4.79
C SER A 639 -2.16 20.36 4.41
N ALA A 640 -2.28 19.95 3.15
CA ALA A 640 -1.56 18.80 2.60
C ALA A 640 -0.04 19.00 2.66
N ALA A 641 0.46 20.22 2.45
CA ALA A 641 1.87 20.56 2.62
C ALA A 641 2.38 20.33 4.05
N GLN A 642 1.58 20.62 5.09
CA GLN A 642 1.94 20.33 6.48
C GLN A 642 2.06 18.83 6.73
N MET A 643 1.13 18.02 6.20
CA MET A 643 1.22 16.57 6.30
C MET A 643 2.47 16.03 5.57
N LEU A 644 2.74 16.51 4.34
CA LEU A 644 3.93 16.09 3.59
C LEU A 644 5.23 16.44 4.35
N THR A 645 5.30 17.65 4.93
CA THR A 645 6.44 18.08 5.76
C THR A 645 6.63 17.17 6.97
N TRP A 646 5.54 16.81 7.65
CA TRP A 646 5.57 15.87 8.78
C TRP A 646 6.03 14.47 8.37
N LEU A 647 5.53 13.93 7.26
CA LEU A 647 5.95 12.62 6.78
C LEU A 647 7.44 12.60 6.45
N ASP A 648 7.94 13.63 5.79
CA ASP A 648 9.37 13.77 5.49
C ASP A 648 10.22 13.86 6.76
N GLY A 649 9.83 14.73 7.71
CA GLY A 649 10.55 14.89 8.99
C GLY A 649 10.50 13.64 9.85
N ARG A 650 9.33 13.02 10.02
CA ARG A 650 9.15 11.79 10.79
C ARG A 650 9.95 10.65 10.20
N ASN A 651 9.92 10.46 8.87
CA ASN A 651 10.61 9.34 8.22
C ASN A 651 12.13 9.55 8.10
N ALA A 652 12.61 10.81 8.16
CA ALA A 652 14.03 11.13 8.31
C ALA A 652 14.52 11.09 9.78
N SER A 653 13.60 11.05 10.74
CA SER A 653 13.91 10.85 12.15
C SER A 653 14.12 9.37 12.47
N GLY A 654 14.87 9.07 13.53
CA GLY A 654 14.97 7.70 14.00
C GLY A 654 16.01 7.42 15.03
N PHE A 655 16.27 6.12 15.22
CA PHE A 655 17.15 5.64 16.28
C PHE A 655 18.42 5.01 15.69
N THR A 656 19.52 5.15 16.43
CA THR A 656 20.82 4.54 16.16
C THR A 656 21.47 4.08 17.47
N GLU A 657 22.60 3.37 17.38
CA GLU A 657 23.42 3.01 18.55
C GLU A 657 22.65 2.29 19.67
N ILE A 658 21.68 1.44 19.28
CA ILE A 658 20.92 0.67 20.26
C ILE A 658 21.81 -0.36 20.93
N ASN A 659 21.69 -0.46 22.25
CA ASN A 659 22.33 -1.48 23.06
C ASN A 659 21.40 -1.87 24.21
N TRP A 660 21.33 -3.17 24.48
CA TRP A 660 20.52 -3.74 25.54
C TRP A 660 21.40 -4.61 26.43
N HIS A 661 21.52 -4.23 27.69
CA HIS A 661 22.37 -4.94 28.65
C HIS A 661 21.81 -4.80 30.07
N GLU A 662 21.66 -5.92 30.78
CA GLU A 662 21.26 -5.95 32.20
C GLU A 662 20.06 -5.07 32.56
N GLY A 663 19.01 -5.10 31.73
CA GLY A 663 17.79 -4.31 31.96
C GLY A 663 17.89 -2.84 31.55
N VAL A 664 19.01 -2.40 30.98
CA VAL A 664 19.20 -1.04 30.48
C VAL A 664 19.19 -1.03 28.96
N LEU A 665 18.26 -0.27 28.38
CA LEU A 665 18.21 0.05 26.96
C LEU A 665 18.84 1.42 26.74
N SER A 666 19.94 1.49 25.99
CA SER A 666 20.50 2.76 25.51
C SER A 666 20.31 2.89 24.01
N PHE A 667 19.98 4.08 23.52
CA PHE A 667 19.85 4.39 22.09
C PHE A 667 20.03 5.88 21.84
N THR A 668 20.45 6.26 20.63
CA THR A 668 20.56 7.65 20.21
C THR A 668 19.38 8.02 19.32
N GLN A 669 18.73 9.16 19.61
CA GLN A 669 17.63 9.71 18.84
C GLN A 669 18.13 10.79 17.89
N ASN A 670 17.71 10.71 16.62
CA ASN A 670 17.79 11.79 15.66
C ASN A 670 16.37 12.30 15.35
N VAL A 671 16.15 13.60 15.47
CA VAL A 671 14.89 14.26 15.12
C VAL A 671 15.18 15.21 13.98
N ALA A 672 14.65 14.90 12.80
CA ALA A 672 14.85 15.70 11.60
C ALA A 672 13.89 16.92 11.56
N PRO A 673 14.24 18.00 10.82
CA PRO A 673 13.33 19.12 10.59
C PRO A 673 11.98 18.65 10.04
N GLY A 674 10.88 19.28 10.49
CA GLY A 674 9.52 18.89 10.11
C GLY A 674 8.88 17.83 11.03
N ALA A 675 9.63 17.30 12.00
CA ALA A 675 9.12 16.37 13.01
C ALA A 675 8.78 17.05 14.35
N GLU A 676 8.31 18.29 14.33
CA GLU A 676 7.92 19.02 15.53
C GLU A 676 6.82 18.28 16.31
N GLU A 677 6.90 18.27 17.65
CA GLU A 677 6.03 17.48 18.54
C GLU A 677 6.08 15.96 18.31
N ALA A 678 7.13 15.43 17.68
CA ALA A 678 7.33 13.98 17.60
C ALA A 678 7.38 13.34 18.99
N HIS A 679 6.76 12.16 19.09
CA HIS A 679 6.72 11.36 20.31
C HIS A 679 7.29 9.97 20.02
N ILE A 680 7.85 9.38 21.06
CA ILE A 680 8.39 8.03 21.04
C ILE A 680 7.58 7.18 22.00
N SER A 681 7.35 5.94 21.60
CA SER A 681 6.80 4.92 22.46
C SER A 681 7.82 3.82 22.69
N LEU A 682 7.95 3.39 23.95
CA LEU A 682 8.76 2.25 24.38
C LEU A 682 7.87 1.21 25.07
N PRO A 683 8.05 -0.11 24.83
CA PRO A 683 7.34 -1.13 25.59
C PRO A 683 7.51 -0.91 27.10
N LEU A 684 6.40 -0.95 27.83
CA LEU A 684 6.40 -0.68 29.28
C LEU A 684 7.00 -1.85 30.08
N HIS A 685 7.00 -3.04 29.48
CA HIS A 685 7.50 -4.27 30.08
C HIS A 685 8.55 -4.92 29.16
N SER A 686 9.54 -5.56 29.78
CA SER A 686 10.51 -6.43 29.15
C SER A 686 10.75 -7.67 30.03
N ALA A 687 11.56 -8.61 29.57
CA ALA A 687 11.98 -9.76 30.39
C ALA A 687 12.73 -9.34 31.67
N ALA A 688 13.32 -8.13 31.70
CA ALA A 688 14.00 -7.59 32.88
C ALA A 688 13.05 -6.94 33.90
N GLY A 689 11.76 -6.78 33.57
CA GLY A 689 10.76 -6.16 34.43
C GLY A 689 10.09 -4.96 33.75
N ARG A 690 9.60 -4.03 34.57
CA ARG A 690 8.88 -2.84 34.09
C ARG A 690 9.83 -1.66 33.90
N LEU A 691 9.55 -0.77 32.95
CA LEU A 691 10.26 0.49 32.81
C LEU A 691 10.11 1.34 34.08
N VAL A 692 11.22 1.73 34.69
CA VAL A 692 11.24 2.52 35.94
C VAL A 692 11.78 3.94 35.78
N SER A 693 12.68 4.16 34.81
CA SER A 693 13.27 5.48 34.59
C SER A 693 13.68 5.65 33.14
N LEU A 694 13.56 6.89 32.67
CA LEU A 694 13.96 7.33 31.34
C LEU A 694 14.80 8.60 31.47
N ASN A 695 16.01 8.58 30.92
CA ASN A 695 16.87 9.75 30.82
C ASN A 695 17.21 9.98 29.33
N CYS A 696 17.02 11.19 28.84
CA CYS A 696 17.34 11.57 27.47
C CYS A 696 18.06 12.90 27.44
N ALA A 697 19.13 12.99 26.66
CA ALA A 697 19.99 14.17 26.54
C ALA A 697 20.45 14.72 27.92
N GLY A 698 20.73 13.81 28.86
CA GLY A 698 21.15 14.14 30.23
C GLY A 698 20.02 14.60 31.16
N GLN A 699 18.76 14.57 30.72
CA GLN A 699 17.59 14.96 31.51
C GLN A 699 16.68 13.77 31.80
N ALA A 700 16.28 13.61 33.06
CA ALA A 700 15.22 12.67 33.42
C ALA A 700 13.89 13.12 32.79
N LEU A 701 13.26 12.23 32.04
CA LEU A 701 11.97 12.45 31.42
C LEU A 701 10.88 11.69 32.17
N ARG A 702 9.73 12.34 32.32
CA ARG A 702 8.48 11.64 32.62
C ARG A 702 7.92 11.04 31.32
N PHE A 703 7.16 9.97 31.46
CA PHE A 703 6.44 9.35 30.37
C PHE A 703 5.00 9.10 30.79
N ASP A 704 4.10 9.11 29.81
CA ASP A 704 2.71 8.73 29.97
C ASP A 704 2.56 7.24 29.63
N GLU A 705 1.71 6.54 30.37
CA GLU A 705 1.35 5.16 30.04
C GLU A 705 0.19 5.16 29.06
N VAL A 706 0.41 4.58 27.89
CA VAL A 706 -0.56 4.53 26.80
C VAL A 706 -0.74 3.07 26.38
N ASP A 707 -1.97 2.68 26.07
CA ASP A 707 -2.25 1.41 25.40
C ASP A 707 -2.32 1.63 23.89
N ILE A 708 -1.56 0.84 23.13
CA ILE A 708 -1.62 0.79 21.68
C ILE A 708 -2.11 -0.61 21.30
N LYS A 709 -3.42 -0.75 21.12
CA LYS A 709 -4.03 -2.02 20.69
C LYS A 709 -3.62 -3.19 21.58
N GLY A 710 -3.68 -3.02 22.90
CA GLY A 710 -3.34 -4.07 23.86
C GLY A 710 -1.86 -4.18 24.22
N LEU A 711 -0.99 -3.32 23.66
CA LEU A 711 0.39 -3.18 24.09
C LEU A 711 0.57 -1.93 24.97
N PRO A 712 0.84 -2.11 26.28
CA PRO A 712 1.21 -1.00 27.16
C PRO A 712 2.58 -0.44 26.80
N VAL A 713 2.64 0.87 26.60
CA VAL A 713 3.86 1.60 26.26
C VAL A 713 4.03 2.83 27.16
N ALA A 714 5.28 3.23 27.34
CA ALA A 714 5.66 4.55 27.82
C ALA A 714 5.78 5.50 26.63
N SER A 715 5.03 6.60 26.63
CA SER A 715 5.06 7.65 25.62
C SER A 715 5.72 8.92 26.15
N PHE A 716 6.62 9.51 25.37
CA PHE A 716 7.35 10.73 25.75
C PHE A 716 7.80 11.53 24.52
N PRO A 717 8.04 12.84 24.66
CA PRO A 717 8.50 13.68 23.55
C PRO A 717 9.87 13.24 23.02
N ALA A 718 10.03 13.20 21.70
CA ALA A 718 11.29 12.93 21.05
C ALA A 718 12.28 14.09 21.27
N ARG A 719 13.54 13.77 21.55
CA ARG A 719 14.62 14.73 21.76
C ARG A 719 15.91 14.20 21.18
N ALA A 720 16.54 14.96 20.30
CA ALA A 720 17.83 14.58 19.74
C ALA A 720 18.87 14.33 20.85
N GLY A 721 19.62 13.24 20.72
CA GLY A 721 20.65 12.84 21.68
C GLY A 721 20.47 11.43 22.25
N ARG A 722 21.38 11.06 23.15
CA ARG A 722 21.40 9.74 23.80
C ARG A 722 20.29 9.61 24.83
N CYS A 723 19.66 8.44 24.86
CA CYS A 723 18.68 8.04 25.85
C CYS A 723 19.04 6.73 26.53
N GLU A 724 18.64 6.61 27.79
CA GLU A 724 18.80 5.41 28.61
C GLU A 724 17.48 5.15 29.35
N ALA A 725 16.93 3.96 29.12
CA ALA A 725 15.70 3.46 29.71
C ALA A 725 16.03 2.25 30.57
N THR A 726 15.70 2.31 31.87
CA THR A 726 16.00 1.26 32.84
C THR A 726 14.76 0.47 33.17
N TYR A 727 14.85 -0.85 33.05
CA TYR A 727 13.82 -1.83 33.40
C TYR A 727 14.22 -2.59 34.65
N GLY A 728 13.27 -2.82 35.54
CA GLY A 728 13.51 -3.60 36.76
C GLY A 728 12.29 -3.73 37.65
N ASN A 729 12.49 -4.36 38.81
CA ASN A 729 11.50 -4.37 39.88
C ASN A 729 11.66 -3.11 40.73
N ALA A 730 10.59 -2.31 40.87
CA ALA A 730 10.62 -1.06 41.64
C ALA A 730 11.17 -1.24 43.08
N ALA A 731 10.93 -2.40 43.69
CA ALA A 731 11.42 -2.74 45.03
C ALA A 731 12.95 -2.99 45.11
N GLN A 732 13.61 -3.35 44.01
CA GLN A 732 15.07 -3.60 43.99
C GLN A 732 15.89 -2.34 43.70
N LEU A 733 15.27 -1.26 43.21
CA LEU A 733 15.96 -0.04 42.76
C LEU A 733 15.89 1.12 43.76
N GLY A 734 15.45 0.87 45.00
CA GLY A 734 15.43 1.87 46.08
C GLY A 734 14.52 3.08 45.79
N TRP A 735 13.55 2.92 44.89
CA TRP A 735 12.66 4.00 44.48
C TRP A 735 11.63 4.28 45.59
N ILE A 736 11.78 5.40 46.29
CA ILE A 736 10.79 5.93 47.23
C ILE A 736 9.87 6.84 46.40
N PRO A 737 8.57 6.53 46.26
CA PRO A 737 7.65 7.42 45.57
C PRO A 737 7.53 8.74 46.34
N ASN A 738 7.68 9.86 45.62
CA ASN A 738 7.26 11.19 46.09
C ASN A 738 5.89 11.54 45.51
#